data_AF-A0A384I5M9-F1
#
_entry.id   AF-A0A384I5M9-F1
#
_cell.length_a   1.000
_cell.length_b   1.000
_cell.length_c   1.000
_cell.angle_alpha   90.00
_cell.angle_beta   90.00
_cell.angle_gamma   90.00
#
_symmetry.space_group_name_H-M   'P 1'
#
loop_
_entity.id
_entity.type
_entity.pdbx_description
1 polymer ?
#
loop_
_entity_poly.entity_id
_entity_poly.type
_entity_poly.pdbx_seq_one_letter_code
_entity_poly.pdbx_strand_id
1 'polypeptide(L)'
;MRSYRRGSRSAFAVGLAFMVSTPMLIMVTPAQAVVGTGVTETAYDFTARLNIGNGVRACSAALVAPQWLAASASCFSDDGASEQVASGAPKWKTTATLGRSNLNATGGQVREVVEIVPRPGRDVVMARLSAPTTGITPVPTAITAPGTGEELQVAGFGRTKGEWAPIKLHKATFKASSLTHSTLGISGKTAADAICAGDAGAPIVRTAGDGGFELVALVSRSWQGGCFGSEETRTDAIGARLDNIVVGNKIITGTTLFPGDNLVSNSMRLTMQSDGDLVITANGSGKALWSTKTAGHAGATARFTVGGNLIVVDADGTTVLWESKTSAANGTVVLQNRGNLVIYNGNNESQWSSGTVVRHDYDGDGRSDMASWYDYSDGSDKIHTFLADAAGKFQEPGSGYVKAKGTWWAEHMKFATGDFNGDGRGDVAAFYGYDNGSVSLFTWLATGDGKFAEGITSWTVPAGNWTWSRIKVQSGDFNGDGRDDVAAWYDYADGSDKLFTFTAKANGGFNAPFSSFSKTSGWTASRMKFTTGDYNADGRDDIGVFYGYADGNSRLFTFTAKPTGGFGEPLGGWEDAKWGSSDRTSVFSGDFNGDGRDDFGTWYDYADGHDTAFSFNPSSTDGKFGNRTEIWNVAEGQYWRDHMQISTGDYNGDGRDDLGAFYGYDNGTVRTITWTAKADGTLNEPVKSWTAETGWAYNRVTLFERYSS
;
A
#
# COMPACT_ATOMS: atom_id res chain seq x y z
N MET A 1 7.68 83.27 -49.90
CA MET A 1 6.52 83.75 -49.13
C MET A 1 6.93 83.83 -47.67
N ARG A 2 6.77 85.03 -47.10
CA ARG A 2 6.79 85.46 -45.67
C ARG A 2 7.73 84.75 -44.69
N SER A 3 8.54 85.38 -43.84
CA SER A 3 9.10 86.72 -43.62
C SER A 3 9.51 86.76 -42.14
N TYR A 4 10.71 87.28 -41.83
CA TYR A 4 11.04 88.06 -40.61
C TYR A 4 11.04 87.31 -39.26
N ARG A 5 11.91 87.52 -38.26
CA ARG A 5 13.07 88.37 -37.89
C ARG A 5 12.90 88.55 -36.36
N ARG A 6 14.02 88.55 -35.61
CA ARG A 6 14.36 89.38 -34.42
C ARG A 6 13.30 89.52 -33.29
N GLY A 7 13.62 89.37 -32.02
CA GLY A 7 14.81 89.83 -31.32
C GLY A 7 14.45 90.96 -30.34
N SER A 8 14.67 90.69 -29.04
CA SER A 8 14.95 91.59 -27.91
C SER A 8 14.04 92.78 -27.57
N ARG A 9 13.72 92.90 -26.26
CA ARG A 9 13.93 94.05 -25.32
C ARG A 9 12.77 94.11 -24.32
N SER A 10 12.96 93.88 -23.02
CA SER A 10 13.52 94.75 -21.96
C SER A 10 12.42 95.37 -21.09
N ALA A 11 12.71 95.43 -19.77
CA ALA A 11 12.31 96.45 -18.78
C ALA A 11 11.20 96.16 -17.75
N PHE A 12 11.63 96.17 -16.46
CA PHE A 12 11.02 96.75 -15.23
C PHE A 12 9.63 96.25 -14.76
N ALA A 13 9.23 96.18 -13.49
CA ALA A 13 9.80 96.21 -12.12
C ALA A 13 8.59 96.07 -11.15
N VAL A 14 8.86 95.83 -9.84
CA VAL A 14 7.93 95.96 -8.68
C VAL A 14 6.95 94.78 -8.50
N GLY A 15 6.75 94.17 -7.32
CA GLY A 15 7.17 94.49 -5.96
C GLY A 15 6.86 93.34 -4.98
N LEU A 16 7.41 93.49 -3.79
CA LEU A 16 7.31 92.62 -2.61
C LEU A 16 5.85 92.37 -2.16
N ALA A 17 5.53 91.11 -1.84
CA ALA A 17 4.53 90.76 -0.83
C ALA A 17 4.91 89.41 -0.18
N PHE A 18 5.12 89.44 1.14
CA PHE A 18 5.41 88.29 1.99
C PHE A 18 4.21 87.33 2.06
N MET A 19 4.42 86.03 1.85
CA MET A 19 3.62 84.97 2.47
C MET A 19 4.50 83.79 2.86
N VAL A 20 4.33 83.39 4.12
CA VAL A 20 5.02 82.35 4.87
C VAL A 20 4.81 80.98 4.20
N SER A 21 5.89 80.31 3.79
CA SER A 21 5.87 78.90 3.42
C SER A 21 6.35 78.06 4.60
N THR A 22 5.43 77.31 5.18
CA THR A 22 5.68 76.17 6.06
C THR A 22 6.52 75.14 5.30
N PRO A 23 7.61 74.60 5.86
CA PRO A 23 8.25 73.42 5.28
C PRO A 23 7.32 72.23 5.49
N MET A 24 6.64 71.81 4.42
CA MET A 24 5.97 70.52 4.37
C MET A 24 7.09 69.46 4.37
N LEU A 25 7.30 68.81 5.52
CA LEU A 25 8.12 67.60 5.60
C LEU A 25 7.52 66.54 4.67
N ILE A 26 8.16 66.33 3.53
CA ILE A 26 7.96 65.11 2.76
C ILE A 26 8.69 64.01 3.54
N MET A 27 7.94 63.25 4.34
CA MET A 27 8.41 61.98 4.85
C MET A 27 8.51 61.02 3.66
N VAL A 28 9.70 60.88 3.09
CA VAL A 28 10.00 59.78 2.18
C VAL A 28 10.08 58.53 3.05
N THR A 29 9.05 57.68 2.98
CA THR A 29 9.12 56.33 3.55
C THR A 29 10.12 55.51 2.73
N PRO A 30 11.14 54.87 3.35
CA PRO A 30 12.00 53.95 2.61
C PRO A 30 11.18 52.70 2.26
N ALA A 31 11.08 52.42 0.96
CA ALA A 31 10.48 51.21 0.44
C ALA A 31 11.26 49.97 0.92
N GLN A 32 10.53 48.98 1.42
CA GLN A 32 11.06 47.73 1.98
C GLN A 32 11.27 46.67 0.87
N ALA A 33 12.26 45.79 1.05
CA ALA A 33 12.64 44.72 0.13
C ALA A 33 13.02 43.44 0.95
N VAL A 34 12.83 42.14 0.58
CA VAL A 34 12.19 41.46 -0.59
C VAL A 34 10.95 42.21 -0.93
N VAL A 35 10.49 42.34 -2.16
CA VAL A 35 9.39 43.33 -2.34
C VAL A 35 8.02 42.79 -1.86
N GLY A 36 7.98 42.22 -0.66
CA GLY A 36 6.92 42.33 0.33
C GLY A 36 7.50 42.51 1.76
N THR A 37 6.63 42.57 2.77
CA THR A 37 7.04 43.00 4.11
C THR A 37 7.94 41.99 4.83
N GLY A 38 8.90 42.48 5.63
CA GLY A 38 9.71 41.61 6.49
C GLY A 38 8.83 40.87 7.51
N VAL A 39 9.10 39.58 7.73
CA VAL A 39 8.29 38.76 8.64
C VAL A 39 8.76 38.98 10.08
N THR A 40 7.88 39.51 10.92
CA THR A 40 8.11 39.65 12.38
C THR A 40 7.26 38.67 13.20
N GLU A 41 6.42 37.89 12.53
CA GLU A 41 5.45 36.95 13.11
C GLU A 41 6.02 35.51 13.05
N THR A 42 5.71 34.69 14.06
CA THR A 42 6.07 33.26 14.11
C THR A 42 5.27 32.39 13.12
N ALA A 43 4.34 32.99 12.38
CA ALA A 43 3.42 32.29 11.49
C ALA A 43 4.10 31.57 10.31
N TYR A 44 5.38 31.86 10.02
CA TYR A 44 6.18 31.23 8.96
C TYR A 44 7.41 30.48 9.50
N ASP A 45 7.41 30.09 10.78
CA ASP A 45 8.54 29.41 11.42
C ASP A 45 8.88 28.05 10.80
N PHE A 46 7.97 27.47 10.01
CA PHE A 46 8.21 26.29 9.18
C PHE A 46 9.11 26.55 7.98
N THR A 47 9.34 27.81 7.58
CA THR A 47 10.26 28.15 6.49
C THR A 47 11.70 28.01 6.96
N ALA A 48 12.46 27.17 6.28
CA ALA A 48 13.86 26.89 6.57
C ALA A 48 14.79 27.64 5.62
N ARG A 49 15.95 28.05 6.14
CA ARG A 49 17.11 28.46 5.33
C ARG A 49 18.06 27.29 5.16
N LEU A 50 18.25 26.83 3.93
CA LEU A 50 19.26 25.85 3.57
C LEU A 50 20.58 26.56 3.24
N ASN A 51 21.66 26.13 3.89
CA ASN A 51 23.04 26.48 3.55
C ASN A 51 23.74 25.24 3.03
N ILE A 52 24.09 25.24 1.75
CA ILE A 52 24.56 24.07 1.00
C ILE A 52 26.03 24.28 0.65
N GLY A 53 26.87 23.31 0.97
CA GLY A 53 28.31 23.35 0.69
C GLY A 53 29.06 24.44 1.48
N ASN A 54 28.62 24.78 2.69
CA ASN A 54 29.18 25.86 3.50
C ASN A 54 29.18 27.24 2.80
N GLY A 55 28.06 27.59 2.16
CA GLY A 55 27.85 28.90 1.54
C GLY A 55 28.01 28.92 0.02
N VAL A 56 28.25 27.77 -0.61
CA VAL A 56 28.27 27.63 -2.08
C VAL A 56 26.90 27.99 -2.67
N ARG A 57 25.84 27.51 -2.04
CA ARG A 57 24.47 27.82 -2.42
C ARG A 57 23.63 27.99 -1.18
N ALA A 58 22.60 28.83 -1.32
CA ALA A 58 21.65 29.03 -0.26
C ALA A 58 20.25 28.98 -0.85
N CYS A 59 19.39 28.16 -0.27
CA CYS A 59 18.00 27.94 -0.69
C CYS A 59 17.04 28.18 0.48
N SER A 60 15.75 28.11 0.20
CA SER A 60 14.69 28.01 1.19
C SER A 60 14.11 26.58 1.18
N ALA A 61 13.35 26.21 2.20
CA ALA A 61 12.65 24.93 2.29
C ALA A 61 11.45 25.06 3.25
N ALA A 62 10.59 24.05 3.30
CA ALA A 62 9.42 24.01 4.19
C ALA A 62 9.49 22.79 5.12
N LEU A 63 9.33 22.97 6.42
CA LEU A 63 9.17 21.88 7.38
C LEU A 63 7.77 21.26 7.22
N VAL A 64 7.72 20.00 6.78
CA VAL A 64 6.45 19.27 6.53
C VAL A 64 6.20 18.13 7.52
N ALA A 65 7.25 17.70 8.23
CA ALA A 65 7.15 16.85 9.41
C ALA A 65 8.31 17.17 10.36
N PRO A 66 8.29 16.76 11.65
CA PRO A 66 9.32 17.14 12.62
C PRO A 66 10.76 16.86 12.18
N GLN A 67 11.00 15.86 11.33
CA GLN A 67 12.34 15.52 10.82
C GLN A 67 12.47 15.67 9.30
N TRP A 68 11.49 16.26 8.61
CA TRP A 68 11.47 16.30 7.15
C TRP A 68 11.16 17.69 6.61
N LEU A 69 12.00 18.12 5.68
CA LEU A 69 11.77 19.30 4.85
C LEU A 69 11.33 18.90 3.46
N ALA A 70 10.41 19.66 2.86
CA ALA A 70 10.23 19.69 1.42
C ALA A 70 11.10 20.83 0.85
N ALA A 71 11.92 20.52 -0.16
CA ALA A 71 12.82 21.48 -0.81
C ALA A 71 12.88 21.22 -2.32
N SER A 72 13.38 22.19 -3.09
CA SER A 72 13.57 21.99 -4.53
C SER A 72 14.78 21.08 -4.79
N ALA A 73 14.63 20.12 -5.70
CA ALA A 73 15.69 19.18 -6.06
C ALA A 73 16.92 19.91 -6.64
N SER A 74 16.67 20.93 -7.46
CA SER A 74 17.66 21.84 -8.05
C SER A 74 18.58 22.51 -7.02
N CYS A 75 18.16 22.65 -5.76
CA CYS A 75 19.05 23.14 -4.71
C CYS A 75 20.24 22.21 -4.44
N PHE A 76 20.08 20.91 -4.67
CA PHE A 76 21.08 19.88 -4.41
C PHE A 76 21.82 19.41 -5.67
N SER A 77 21.48 19.94 -6.85
CA SER A 77 22.15 19.59 -8.10
C SER A 77 23.46 20.36 -8.30
N ASP A 78 24.38 19.78 -9.07
CA ASP A 78 25.68 20.40 -9.36
C ASP A 78 25.55 21.78 -10.04
N ASP A 79 24.62 21.89 -10.99
CA ASP A 79 24.38 23.10 -11.78
C ASP A 79 23.43 24.11 -11.12
N GLY A 80 22.67 23.70 -10.09
CA GLY A 80 21.63 24.52 -9.46
C GLY A 80 20.35 24.70 -10.25
N ALA A 81 20.14 23.87 -11.28
CA ALA A 81 18.99 23.93 -12.17
C ALA A 81 18.37 22.56 -12.45
N SER A 82 19.16 21.49 -12.42
CA SER A 82 18.69 20.13 -12.68
C SER A 82 17.68 19.67 -11.62
N GLU A 83 16.49 19.30 -12.06
CA GLU A 83 15.41 18.78 -11.21
C GLU A 83 15.61 17.30 -10.82
N GLN A 84 16.71 16.69 -11.27
CA GLN A 84 17.06 15.29 -11.00
C GLN A 84 18.35 15.23 -10.19
N VAL A 85 18.25 14.66 -9.00
CA VAL A 85 19.36 14.43 -8.07
C VAL A 85 19.32 12.98 -7.59
N ALA A 86 20.46 12.44 -7.15
CA ALA A 86 20.50 11.10 -6.59
C ALA A 86 19.84 11.06 -5.19
N SER A 87 19.14 9.97 -4.89
CA SER A 87 18.65 9.68 -3.54
C SER A 87 19.82 9.32 -2.61
N GLY A 88 19.65 9.57 -1.30
CA GLY A 88 20.65 9.27 -0.27
C GLY A 88 21.25 10.52 0.36
N ALA A 89 22.47 10.43 0.91
CA ALA A 89 23.11 11.57 1.55
C ALA A 89 23.36 12.72 0.55
N PRO A 90 23.10 13.99 0.91
CA PRO A 90 23.42 15.12 0.05
C PRO A 90 24.91 15.14 -0.32
N LYS A 91 25.22 15.39 -1.60
CA LYS A 91 26.61 15.51 -2.09
C LYS A 91 27.41 16.56 -1.31
N TRP A 92 26.77 17.68 -0.99
CA TRP A 92 27.38 18.75 -0.21
C TRP A 92 26.77 18.82 1.18
N LYS A 93 27.63 19.04 2.18
CA LYS A 93 27.20 19.29 3.55
C LYS A 93 26.15 20.40 3.57
N THR A 94 24.98 20.09 4.10
CA THR A 94 23.82 20.99 4.06
C THR A 94 23.27 21.17 5.46
N THR A 95 23.11 22.42 5.89
CA THR A 95 22.45 22.76 7.17
C THR A 95 21.18 23.53 6.93
N ALA A 96 20.11 23.17 7.64
CA ALA A 96 18.85 23.87 7.68
C ALA A 96 18.74 24.68 8.98
N THR A 97 18.41 25.97 8.87
CA THR A 97 18.05 26.85 10.00
C THR A 97 16.56 27.10 9.97
N LEU A 98 15.86 26.85 11.08
CA LEU A 98 14.39 26.87 11.19
C LEU A 98 13.91 27.60 12.45
N GLY A 99 12.63 27.97 12.49
CA GLY A 99 11.99 28.53 13.68
C GLY A 99 12.48 29.93 14.05
N ARG A 100 12.96 30.69 13.07
CA ARG A 100 13.38 32.08 13.23
C ARG A 100 13.24 32.84 11.91
N SER A 101 12.64 34.03 11.96
CA SER A 101 12.56 34.95 10.82
C SER A 101 13.81 35.83 10.65
N ASN A 102 14.75 35.80 11.60
CA ASN A 102 16.03 36.50 11.51
C ASN A 102 17.15 35.49 11.83
N LEU A 103 18.06 35.27 10.87
CA LEU A 103 19.14 34.30 10.98
C LEU A 103 20.16 34.64 12.08
N ASN A 104 20.24 35.91 12.50
CA ASN A 104 21.07 36.34 13.62
C ASN A 104 20.38 36.15 14.99
N ALA A 105 19.08 35.86 15.03
CA ALA A 105 18.39 35.55 16.28
C ALA A 105 18.85 34.18 16.82
N THR A 106 18.73 33.96 18.12
CA THR A 106 19.17 32.72 18.78
C THR A 106 18.07 31.67 18.95
N GLY A 107 16.78 32.06 18.92
CA GLY A 107 15.63 31.14 19.01
C GLY A 107 15.42 30.32 17.74
N GLY A 108 14.75 29.18 17.77
CA GLY A 108 14.68 28.23 16.65
C GLY A 108 15.82 27.21 16.66
N GLN A 109 16.07 26.50 15.54
CA GLN A 109 16.99 25.35 15.52
C GLN A 109 17.85 25.29 14.25
N VAL A 110 19.04 24.70 14.36
CA VAL A 110 19.89 24.33 13.22
C VAL A 110 20.03 22.81 13.20
N ARG A 111 19.87 22.21 12.02
CA ARG A 111 19.99 20.77 11.78
C ARG A 111 20.78 20.50 10.50
N GLU A 112 21.47 19.37 10.44
CA GLU A 112 22.07 18.89 9.21
C GLU A 112 21.02 18.13 8.39
N VAL A 113 21.07 18.25 7.07
CA VAL A 113 20.32 17.38 6.16
C VAL A 113 21.18 16.15 5.87
N VAL A 114 20.68 14.99 6.26
CA VAL A 114 21.44 13.72 6.21
C VAL A 114 21.00 12.80 5.07
N GLU A 115 19.83 13.07 4.48
CA GLU A 115 19.27 12.27 3.39
C GLU A 115 18.34 13.13 2.54
N ILE A 116 18.35 12.91 1.24
CA ILE A 116 17.41 13.46 0.27
C ILE A 116 16.74 12.32 -0.50
N VAL A 117 15.42 12.44 -0.67
CA VAL A 117 14.60 11.52 -1.45
C VAL A 117 13.92 12.33 -2.56
N PRO A 118 14.41 12.26 -3.80
CA PRO A 118 13.84 13.00 -4.93
C PRO A 118 12.51 12.40 -5.37
N ARG A 119 11.61 13.26 -5.84
CA ARG A 119 10.37 12.87 -6.52
C ARG A 119 10.59 12.96 -8.04
N PRO A 120 10.72 11.84 -8.77
CA PRO A 120 10.95 11.86 -10.21
C PRO A 120 9.91 12.72 -10.95
N GLY A 121 10.32 13.46 -11.98
CA GLY A 121 9.42 14.30 -12.77
C GLY A 121 8.95 15.60 -12.09
N ARG A 122 9.48 15.95 -10.91
CA ARG A 122 9.24 17.24 -10.23
C ARG A 122 10.50 17.77 -9.58
N ASP A 123 10.63 19.09 -9.52
CA ASP A 123 11.68 19.77 -8.76
C ASP A 123 11.38 19.74 -7.24
N VAL A 124 11.28 18.54 -6.66
CA VAL A 124 10.95 18.30 -5.24
C VAL A 124 11.82 17.19 -4.69
N VAL A 125 12.39 17.43 -3.51
CA VAL A 125 13.01 16.43 -2.64
C VAL A 125 12.41 16.50 -1.24
N MET A 126 12.28 15.33 -0.61
CA MET A 126 12.14 15.24 0.84
C MET A 126 13.53 15.17 1.45
N ALA A 127 13.87 16.13 2.31
CA ALA A 127 15.17 16.26 2.95
C ALA A 127 15.06 15.93 4.45
N ARG A 128 15.66 14.81 4.88
CA ARG A 128 15.64 14.36 6.27
C ARG A 128 16.67 15.11 7.11
N LEU A 129 16.23 15.60 8.26
CA LEU A 129 17.08 16.25 9.25
C LEU A 129 17.80 15.22 10.13
N SER A 130 18.97 15.59 10.65
CA SER A 130 19.78 14.74 11.54
C SER A 130 19.06 14.34 12.83
N ALA A 131 18.09 15.14 13.28
CA ALA A 131 17.20 14.84 14.39
C ALA A 131 15.91 15.66 14.26
N PRO A 132 14.77 15.20 14.84
CA PRO A 132 13.54 15.98 14.86
C PRO A 132 13.71 17.40 15.43
N THR A 133 12.98 18.35 14.87
CA THR A 133 12.79 19.69 15.40
C THR A 133 11.71 19.69 16.48
N THR A 134 11.82 20.59 17.44
CA THR A 134 10.86 20.75 18.54
C THR A 134 10.35 22.20 18.62
N GLY A 135 9.07 22.38 18.98
CA GLY A 135 8.48 23.71 19.12
C GLY A 135 8.33 24.50 17.80
N ILE A 136 8.45 23.83 16.64
CA ILE A 136 8.16 24.39 15.32
C ILE A 136 7.07 23.53 14.71
N THR A 137 5.91 24.12 14.43
CA THR A 137 4.78 23.42 13.80
C THR A 137 5.05 23.24 12.31
N PRO A 138 5.10 22.00 11.79
CA PRO A 138 5.21 21.77 10.35
C PRO A 138 4.00 22.30 9.59
N VAL A 139 4.19 22.74 8.34
CA VAL A 139 3.09 23.16 7.48
C VAL A 139 2.42 21.94 6.84
N PRO A 140 1.09 21.75 6.98
CA PRO A 140 0.38 20.68 6.29
C PRO A 140 0.37 20.92 4.79
N THR A 141 0.44 19.87 3.98
CA THR A 141 0.30 19.96 2.53
C THR A 141 -1.17 20.17 2.15
N ALA A 142 -1.43 21.06 1.20
CA ALA A 142 -2.74 21.20 0.59
C ALA A 142 -3.17 19.88 -0.06
N ILE A 143 -4.47 19.61 -0.11
CA ILE A 143 -5.06 18.45 -0.80
C ILE A 143 -5.94 18.86 -1.98
N THR A 144 -5.95 20.14 -2.31
CA THR A 144 -6.72 20.70 -3.42
C THR A 144 -5.86 21.68 -4.23
N ALA A 145 -6.07 21.68 -5.54
CA ALA A 145 -5.38 22.59 -6.44
C ALA A 145 -5.75 24.06 -6.16
N PRO A 146 -4.82 25.00 -6.41
CA PRO A 146 -5.12 26.41 -6.36
C PRO A 146 -6.06 26.83 -7.50
N GLY A 147 -7.03 27.69 -7.20
CA GLY A 147 -7.89 28.28 -8.23
C GLY A 147 -7.13 29.29 -9.08
N THR A 148 -7.50 29.46 -10.35
CA THR A 148 -6.94 30.54 -11.18
C THR A 148 -7.20 31.90 -10.55
N GLY A 149 -6.14 32.70 -10.37
CA GLY A 149 -6.18 34.00 -9.74
C GLY A 149 -6.19 33.99 -8.21
N GLU A 150 -6.16 32.81 -7.58
CA GLU A 150 -6.08 32.66 -6.12
C GLU A 150 -4.83 33.34 -5.57
N GLU A 151 -4.98 34.05 -4.46
CA GLU A 151 -3.86 34.70 -3.77
C GLU A 151 -3.11 33.71 -2.88
N LEU A 152 -1.83 33.53 -3.17
CA LEU A 152 -0.91 32.64 -2.45
C LEU A 152 0.19 33.48 -1.80
N GLN A 153 0.63 33.07 -0.62
CA GLN A 153 1.76 33.68 0.08
C GLN A 153 3.02 32.88 -0.20
N VAL A 154 4.12 33.57 -0.49
CA VAL A 154 5.44 32.94 -0.60
C VAL A 154 6.35 33.55 0.45
N ALA A 155 7.03 32.71 1.24
CA ALA A 155 7.97 33.14 2.26
C ALA A 155 9.36 32.51 2.03
N GLY A 156 10.40 33.33 1.92
CA GLY A 156 11.74 32.87 1.57
C GLY A 156 12.88 33.76 2.08
N PHE A 157 14.09 33.19 2.04
CA PHE A 157 15.36 33.82 2.42
C PHE A 157 16.23 34.16 1.18
N GLY A 158 15.62 34.22 0.00
CA GLY A 158 16.28 34.65 -1.23
C GLY A 158 16.60 36.14 -1.23
N ARG A 159 17.28 36.58 -2.30
CA ARG A 159 17.68 37.99 -2.45
C ARG A 159 16.47 38.91 -2.44
N THR A 160 16.71 40.19 -2.14
CA THR A 160 15.69 41.23 -2.29
C THR A 160 16.01 42.10 -3.49
N LYS A 161 15.22 43.15 -3.75
CA LYS A 161 15.61 44.21 -4.71
C LYS A 161 16.87 44.96 -4.28
N GLY A 162 17.06 45.15 -2.98
CA GLY A 162 18.11 46.01 -2.40
C GLY A 162 19.25 45.26 -1.69
N GLU A 163 19.12 43.95 -1.49
CA GLU A 163 20.05 43.17 -0.66
C GLU A 163 20.37 41.82 -1.31
N TRP A 164 21.67 41.55 -1.46
CA TRP A 164 22.20 40.35 -2.11
C TRP A 164 22.02 39.05 -1.30
N ALA A 165 22.10 39.13 0.03
CA ALA A 165 22.05 37.97 0.91
C ALA A 165 21.34 38.32 2.23
N PRO A 166 20.00 38.33 2.23
CA PRO A 166 19.21 38.80 3.37
C PRO A 166 19.33 37.87 4.56
N ILE A 167 19.47 38.45 5.74
CA ILE A 167 19.43 37.72 7.02
C ILE A 167 18.01 37.58 7.58
N LYS A 168 17.03 38.27 6.98
CA LYS A 168 15.63 38.21 7.38
C LYS A 168 14.82 37.37 6.40
N LEU A 169 13.79 36.73 6.93
CA LEU A 169 12.73 36.10 6.15
C LEU A 169 11.80 37.19 5.64
N HIS A 170 11.39 37.04 4.39
CA HIS A 170 10.41 37.94 3.80
C HIS A 170 9.27 37.17 3.17
N LYS A 171 8.14 37.85 3.01
CA LYS A 171 6.96 37.31 2.33
C LYS A 171 6.46 38.25 1.24
N ALA A 172 5.85 37.68 0.21
CA ALA A 172 5.20 38.40 -0.88
C ALA A 172 3.93 37.65 -1.31
N THR A 173 2.97 38.38 -1.89
CA THR A 173 1.70 37.80 -2.35
C THR A 173 1.71 37.62 -3.86
N PHE A 174 1.32 36.44 -4.32
CA PHE A 174 1.26 36.08 -5.72
C PHE A 174 -0.14 35.60 -6.09
N LYS A 175 -0.48 35.67 -7.37
CA LYS A 175 -1.68 35.06 -7.94
C LYS A 175 -1.30 33.82 -8.72
N ALA A 176 -2.04 32.73 -8.52
CA ALA A 176 -1.94 31.56 -9.37
C ALA A 176 -2.34 31.91 -10.81
N SER A 177 -1.45 31.71 -11.78
CA SER A 177 -1.64 32.13 -13.17
C SER A 177 -1.88 30.96 -14.12
N SER A 178 -1.25 29.81 -13.87
CA SER A 178 -1.40 28.60 -14.68
C SER A 178 -1.09 27.36 -13.86
N LEU A 179 -1.63 26.22 -14.29
CA LEU A 179 -1.44 24.93 -13.63
C LEU A 179 -1.15 23.87 -14.68
N THR A 180 -0.12 23.07 -14.43
CA THR A 180 0.09 21.77 -15.06
C THR A 180 0.04 20.69 -13.98
N HIS A 181 0.23 19.42 -14.34
CA HIS A 181 0.36 18.34 -13.34
C HIS A 181 1.46 18.61 -12.30
N SER A 182 2.64 19.06 -12.75
CA SER A 182 3.83 19.19 -11.90
C SER A 182 4.15 20.63 -11.50
N THR A 183 3.60 21.62 -12.21
CA THR A 183 3.98 23.02 -12.03
C THR A 183 2.80 23.94 -11.76
N LEU A 184 3.04 24.94 -10.91
CA LEU A 184 2.16 26.08 -10.66
C LEU A 184 2.85 27.34 -11.17
N GLY A 185 2.28 28.00 -12.17
CA GLY A 185 2.68 29.36 -12.54
C GLY A 185 2.10 30.36 -11.55
N ILE A 186 2.92 31.32 -11.12
CA ILE A 186 2.50 32.42 -10.26
C ILE A 186 2.99 33.76 -10.81
N SER A 187 2.18 34.81 -10.63
CA SER A 187 2.51 36.18 -11.00
C SER A 187 2.40 37.08 -9.77
N GLY A 188 3.33 38.02 -9.58
CA GLY A 188 3.29 38.94 -8.44
C GLY A 188 1.97 39.71 -8.37
N LYS A 189 1.39 39.87 -7.18
CA LYS A 189 0.16 40.67 -7.00
C LYS A 189 0.39 42.14 -7.34
N THR A 190 1.60 42.61 -7.10
CA THR A 190 2.12 43.93 -7.47
C THR A 190 3.42 43.78 -8.26
N ALA A 191 3.85 44.85 -8.95
CA ALA A 191 5.16 44.87 -9.64
C ALA A 191 6.37 44.78 -8.69
N ALA A 192 6.11 44.90 -7.39
CA ALA A 192 7.07 44.68 -6.35
C ALA A 192 7.25 43.17 -6.10
N ASP A 193 6.17 42.41 -5.92
CA ASP A 193 6.23 41.00 -5.53
C ASP A 193 7.08 40.18 -6.52
N ALA A 194 8.25 39.71 -6.06
CA ALA A 194 9.25 39.05 -6.88
C ALA A 194 9.86 37.85 -6.15
N ILE A 195 10.19 36.81 -6.92
CA ILE A 195 10.92 35.62 -6.46
C ILE A 195 12.36 35.72 -6.95
N CYS A 196 13.32 35.61 -6.06
CA CYS A 196 14.72 35.87 -6.34
C CYS A 196 15.62 34.67 -6.06
N ALA A 197 16.88 34.75 -6.50
CA ALA A 197 17.86 33.71 -6.27
C ALA A 197 17.96 33.39 -4.76
N GLY A 198 17.91 32.11 -4.44
CA GLY A 198 17.87 31.61 -3.06
C GLY A 198 16.48 31.48 -2.44
N ASP A 199 15.43 31.89 -3.15
CA ASP A 199 14.04 31.51 -2.84
C ASP A 199 13.67 30.14 -3.41
N ALA A 200 14.54 29.48 -4.18
CA ALA A 200 14.30 28.08 -4.57
C ALA A 200 14.05 27.23 -3.31
N GLY A 201 12.95 26.47 -3.33
CA GLY A 201 12.42 25.70 -2.22
C GLY A 201 11.57 26.51 -1.22
N ALA A 202 11.33 27.81 -1.45
CA ALA A 202 10.46 28.60 -0.58
C ALA A 202 9.02 28.04 -0.63
N PRO A 203 8.34 27.88 0.52
CA PRO A 203 6.95 27.46 0.56
C PRO A 203 6.02 28.47 -0.11
N ILE A 204 5.19 27.97 -1.02
CA ILE A 204 4.04 28.66 -1.59
C ILE A 204 2.80 28.12 -0.86
N VAL A 205 2.18 28.96 -0.04
CA VAL A 205 1.10 28.55 0.87
C VAL A 205 -0.21 29.29 0.58
N ARG A 206 -1.32 28.59 0.79
CA ARG A 206 -2.67 29.14 0.88
C ARG A 206 -3.01 29.41 2.34
N THR A 207 -3.76 30.47 2.62
CA THR A 207 -4.39 30.66 3.94
C THR A 207 -5.61 29.74 4.07
N ALA A 208 -5.58 28.84 5.05
CA ALA A 208 -6.69 27.93 5.35
C ALA A 208 -7.85 28.65 6.05
N GLY A 209 -9.03 28.03 6.05
CA GLY A 209 -10.25 28.61 6.64
C GLY A 209 -10.19 28.83 8.15
N ASP A 210 -9.29 28.14 8.84
CA ASP A 210 -9.01 28.30 10.28
C ASP A 210 -7.96 29.37 10.59
N GLY A 211 -7.43 30.05 9.56
CA GLY A 211 -6.36 31.04 9.67
C GLY A 211 -4.94 30.47 9.64
N GLY A 212 -4.78 29.14 9.50
CA GLY A 212 -3.51 28.47 9.28
C GLY A 212 -3.01 28.56 7.83
N PHE A 213 -1.95 27.80 7.51
CA PHE A 213 -1.40 27.70 6.17
C PHE A 213 -1.41 26.26 5.65
N GLU A 214 -1.69 26.10 4.36
CA GLU A 214 -1.53 24.85 3.61
C GLU A 214 -0.46 25.02 2.53
N LEU A 215 0.51 24.11 2.46
CA LEU A 215 1.58 24.09 1.47
C LEU A 215 1.06 23.57 0.13
N VAL A 216 1.00 24.46 -0.86
CA VAL A 216 0.51 24.16 -2.22
C VAL A 216 1.65 23.71 -3.13
N ALA A 217 2.78 24.43 -3.06
CA ALA A 217 3.93 24.23 -3.94
C ALA A 217 5.22 24.73 -3.29
N LEU A 218 6.37 24.39 -3.88
CA LEU A 218 7.66 24.98 -3.56
C LEU A 218 8.13 25.82 -4.74
N VAL A 219 8.72 26.99 -4.50
CA VAL A 219 9.34 27.77 -5.56
C VAL A 219 10.42 26.94 -6.26
N SER A 220 10.29 26.75 -7.58
CA SER A 220 11.32 26.06 -8.38
C SER A 220 12.21 27.07 -9.10
N ARG A 221 11.62 27.93 -9.94
CA ARG A 221 12.36 28.87 -10.79
C ARG A 221 11.61 30.19 -10.98
N SER A 222 12.32 31.25 -11.33
CA SER A 222 11.73 32.55 -11.64
C SER A 222 12.53 33.31 -12.69
N TRP A 223 11.91 34.34 -13.26
CA TRP A 223 12.58 35.25 -14.20
C TRP A 223 13.52 36.25 -13.51
N GLN A 224 13.52 36.34 -12.18
CA GLN A 224 14.37 37.26 -11.39
C GLN A 224 14.08 38.76 -11.63
N GLY A 225 12.95 39.13 -12.23
CA GLY A 225 12.59 40.54 -12.38
C GLY A 225 12.32 41.19 -11.03
N GLY A 226 12.84 42.39 -10.82
CA GLY A 226 12.74 43.10 -9.53
C GLY A 226 13.75 42.67 -8.45
N CYS A 227 14.65 41.72 -8.76
CA CYS A 227 15.70 41.25 -7.84
C CYS A 227 16.99 42.06 -7.95
N PHE A 228 17.80 42.05 -6.89
CA PHE A 228 19.09 42.74 -6.85
C PHE A 228 20.00 42.32 -8.01
N GLY A 229 20.46 43.30 -8.79
CA GLY A 229 21.38 43.09 -9.90
C GLY A 229 20.76 42.48 -11.17
N SER A 230 19.43 42.41 -11.25
CA SER A 230 18.71 41.94 -12.45
C SER A 230 18.11 43.12 -13.22
N GLU A 231 18.25 43.12 -14.55
CA GLU A 231 17.57 44.05 -15.46
C GLU A 231 16.26 43.47 -16.03
N GLU A 232 15.93 42.21 -15.71
CA GLU A 232 14.68 41.59 -16.13
C GLU A 232 13.48 42.30 -15.48
N THR A 233 12.37 42.37 -16.22
CA THR A 233 11.14 43.03 -15.76
C THR A 233 10.03 42.06 -15.38
N ARG A 234 10.08 40.82 -15.87
CA ARG A 234 9.10 39.78 -15.57
C ARG A 234 9.30 39.27 -14.14
N THR A 235 8.25 39.36 -13.33
CA THR A 235 8.24 38.88 -11.94
C THR A 235 7.61 37.49 -11.80
N ASP A 236 7.18 36.89 -12.90
CA ASP A 236 6.56 35.56 -12.89
C ASP A 236 7.53 34.49 -12.40
N ALA A 237 6.97 33.49 -11.73
CA ALA A 237 7.71 32.35 -11.22
C ALA A 237 6.92 31.06 -11.41
N ILE A 238 7.64 29.94 -11.28
CA ILE A 238 7.10 28.60 -11.36
C ILE A 238 7.40 27.90 -10.04
N GLY A 239 6.36 27.39 -9.40
CA GLY A 239 6.45 26.45 -8.30
C GLY A 239 6.32 25.00 -8.76
N ALA A 240 7.03 24.08 -8.11
CA ALA A 240 6.76 22.65 -8.19
C ALA A 240 5.61 22.30 -7.26
N ARG A 241 4.56 21.65 -7.78
CA ARG A 241 3.33 21.34 -7.03
C ARG A 241 3.56 20.23 -6.00
N LEU A 242 2.95 20.39 -4.83
CA LEU A 242 2.87 19.35 -3.79
C LEU A 242 1.43 18.94 -3.50
N ASP A 243 0.45 19.77 -3.85
CA ASP A 243 -0.97 19.58 -3.51
C ASP A 243 -1.63 18.32 -4.12
N ASN A 244 -0.98 17.75 -5.13
CA ASN A 244 -1.42 16.53 -5.83
C ASN A 244 -0.35 15.42 -5.79
N ILE A 245 0.58 15.46 -4.83
CA ILE A 245 1.45 14.31 -4.53
C ILE A 245 0.68 13.39 -3.60
N VAL A 246 0.40 12.18 -4.06
CA VAL A 246 -0.16 11.15 -3.20
C VAL A 246 0.94 10.60 -2.30
N VAL A 247 0.65 10.51 -1.00
CA VAL A 247 1.56 9.97 0.01
C VAL A 247 0.95 8.71 0.61
N GLY A 248 1.76 7.67 0.72
CA GLY A 248 1.37 6.39 1.31
C GLY A 248 0.67 5.46 0.33
N ASN A 249 -0.17 4.58 0.87
CA ASN A 249 -0.76 3.46 0.15
C ASN A 249 -2.25 3.67 -0.19
N LYS A 250 -2.77 4.89 -0.07
CA LYS A 250 -4.21 5.15 -0.09
C LYS A 250 -4.56 6.39 -0.90
N ILE A 251 -5.65 6.32 -1.67
CA ILE A 251 -6.29 7.47 -2.32
C ILE A 251 -7.77 7.58 -1.97
N ILE A 252 -8.28 8.80 -2.02
CA ILE A 252 -9.69 9.14 -1.76
C ILE A 252 -10.40 9.51 -3.07
N THR A 253 -11.73 9.56 -3.04
CA THR A 253 -12.52 9.99 -4.21
C THR A 253 -12.08 11.38 -4.71
N GLY A 254 -12.06 11.55 -6.02
CA GLY A 254 -11.55 12.74 -6.72
C GLY A 254 -10.04 12.71 -7.02
N THR A 255 -9.28 11.76 -6.46
CA THR A 255 -7.83 11.67 -6.70
C THR A 255 -7.52 11.21 -8.13
N THR A 256 -6.53 11.84 -8.75
CA THR A 256 -5.96 11.42 -10.04
C THR A 256 -4.49 11.10 -9.87
N LEU A 257 -4.10 9.88 -10.26
CA LEU A 257 -2.70 9.48 -10.46
C LEU A 257 -2.33 9.72 -11.92
N PHE A 258 -1.32 10.54 -12.12
CA PHE A 258 -0.73 10.84 -13.41
C PHE A 258 0.46 9.92 -13.69
N PRO A 259 0.95 9.87 -14.93
CA PRO A 259 2.18 9.16 -15.24
C PRO A 259 3.34 9.45 -14.26
N GLY A 260 3.86 8.41 -13.63
CA GLY A 260 4.91 8.44 -12.60
C GLY A 260 4.39 8.54 -11.16
N ASP A 261 3.12 8.87 -10.93
CA ASP A 261 2.51 8.79 -9.60
C ASP A 261 2.43 7.35 -9.13
N ASN A 262 2.57 7.18 -7.81
CA ASN A 262 2.56 5.87 -7.19
C ASN A 262 1.91 5.89 -5.81
N LEU A 263 1.36 4.74 -5.43
CA LEU A 263 1.06 4.37 -4.05
C LEU A 263 2.13 3.41 -3.58
N VAL A 264 2.55 3.53 -2.33
CA VAL A 264 3.60 2.69 -1.75
C VAL A 264 3.14 2.15 -0.41
N SER A 265 3.17 0.84 -0.25
CA SER A 265 3.09 0.13 1.03
C SER A 265 4.49 -0.38 1.41
N ASN A 266 4.61 -1.13 2.51
CA ASN A 266 5.91 -1.67 2.91
C ASN A 266 6.44 -2.66 1.85
N SER A 267 5.55 -3.51 1.33
CA SER A 267 5.93 -4.61 0.44
C SER A 267 5.53 -4.38 -1.02
N MET A 268 4.67 -3.40 -1.31
CA MET A 268 4.10 -3.20 -2.65
C MET A 268 4.19 -1.75 -3.15
N ARG A 269 4.11 -1.60 -4.48
CA ARG A 269 3.98 -0.32 -5.17
C ARG A 269 2.95 -0.41 -6.29
N LEU A 270 1.98 0.50 -6.31
CA LEU A 270 1.09 0.77 -7.44
C LEU A 270 1.65 1.94 -8.22
N THR A 271 1.88 1.84 -9.53
CA THR A 271 2.39 2.94 -10.35
C THR A 271 1.50 3.16 -11.56
N MET A 272 1.10 4.41 -11.80
CA MET A 272 0.58 4.82 -13.10
C MET A 272 1.78 5.05 -14.03
N GLN A 273 2.08 4.11 -14.91
CA GLN A 273 3.28 4.13 -15.74
C GLN A 273 3.16 5.12 -16.91
N SER A 274 4.30 5.51 -17.48
CA SER A 274 4.36 6.48 -18.59
C SER A 274 3.80 5.96 -19.90
N ASP A 275 3.71 4.64 -20.07
CA ASP A 275 3.10 3.97 -21.21
C ASP A 275 1.57 3.89 -21.12
N GLY A 276 0.98 4.36 -20.02
CA GLY A 276 -0.46 4.39 -19.79
C GLY A 276 -1.02 3.19 -19.03
N ASP A 277 -0.17 2.30 -18.48
CA ASP A 277 -0.61 1.17 -17.67
C ASP A 277 -0.58 1.46 -16.16
N LEU A 278 -1.60 1.01 -15.42
CA LEU A 278 -1.61 1.06 -13.95
C LEU A 278 -1.22 -0.32 -13.42
N VAL A 279 -0.12 -0.40 -12.67
CA VAL A 279 0.53 -1.70 -12.35
C VAL A 279 0.88 -1.79 -10.87
N ILE A 280 0.57 -2.94 -10.25
CA ILE A 280 1.07 -3.32 -8.92
C ILE A 280 2.36 -4.12 -9.09
N THR A 281 3.39 -3.76 -8.33
CA THR A 281 4.67 -4.45 -8.28
C THR A 281 5.07 -4.75 -6.83
N ALA A 282 5.66 -5.91 -6.59
CA ALA A 282 6.29 -6.23 -5.31
C ALA A 282 7.61 -5.46 -5.16
N ASN A 283 7.83 -4.80 -4.02
CA ASN A 283 9.02 -3.97 -3.78
C ASN A 283 10.31 -4.80 -3.73
N GLY A 284 10.25 -6.04 -3.22
CA GLY A 284 11.41 -6.92 -3.07
C GLY A 284 11.92 -7.50 -4.39
N SER A 285 11.02 -8.08 -5.19
CA SER A 285 11.36 -8.73 -6.46
C SER A 285 11.22 -7.83 -7.69
N GLY A 286 10.45 -6.73 -7.61
CA GLY A 286 10.07 -5.90 -8.75
C GLY A 286 9.07 -6.57 -9.70
N LYS A 287 8.56 -7.76 -9.36
CA LYS A 287 7.61 -8.51 -10.20
C LYS A 287 6.25 -7.82 -10.21
N ALA A 288 5.63 -7.76 -11.39
CA ALA A 288 4.28 -7.23 -11.54
C ALA A 288 3.25 -8.29 -11.11
N LEU A 289 2.38 -7.93 -10.18
CA LEU A 289 1.30 -8.79 -9.68
C LEU A 289 -0.02 -8.52 -10.43
N TRP A 290 -0.27 -7.26 -10.78
CA TRP A 290 -1.52 -6.83 -11.41
C TRP A 290 -1.27 -5.70 -12.41
N SER A 291 -2.09 -5.63 -13.46
CA SER A 291 -2.02 -4.58 -14.48
C SER A 291 -3.40 -4.34 -15.10
N THR A 292 -3.73 -3.07 -15.39
CA THR A 292 -4.95 -2.71 -16.13
C THR A 292 -4.93 -3.10 -17.61
N LYS A 293 -3.76 -3.54 -18.12
CA LYS A 293 -3.52 -3.90 -19.52
C LYS A 293 -3.79 -2.74 -20.49
N THR A 294 -3.48 -1.51 -20.06
CA THR A 294 -3.71 -0.28 -20.83
C THR A 294 -2.43 0.31 -21.41
N ALA A 295 -1.32 -0.43 -21.40
CA ALA A 295 -0.07 -0.03 -22.03
C ALA A 295 -0.26 0.36 -23.52
N GLY A 296 0.53 1.34 -23.99
CA GLY A 296 0.43 1.91 -25.33
C GLY A 296 -0.36 3.23 -25.41
N HIS A 297 -0.90 3.70 -24.28
CA HIS A 297 -1.68 4.93 -24.17
C HIS A 297 -0.91 5.99 -23.36
N ALA A 298 0.23 6.42 -23.90
CA ALA A 298 1.09 7.38 -23.23
C ALA A 298 0.34 8.65 -22.82
N GLY A 299 0.50 9.08 -21.56
CA GLY A 299 -0.22 10.20 -20.99
C GLY A 299 -1.57 9.85 -20.34
N ALA A 300 -2.01 8.60 -20.38
CA ALA A 300 -3.18 8.14 -19.64
C ALA A 300 -3.04 8.43 -18.13
N THR A 301 -4.19 8.54 -17.45
CA THR A 301 -4.26 8.81 -16.00
C THR A 301 -5.21 7.83 -15.33
N ALA A 302 -4.87 7.41 -14.11
CA ALA A 302 -5.80 6.67 -13.25
C ALA A 302 -6.57 7.65 -12.35
N ARG A 303 -7.88 7.51 -12.25
CA ARG A 303 -8.76 8.41 -11.50
C ARG A 303 -9.68 7.61 -10.61
N PHE A 304 -9.66 7.89 -9.31
CA PHE A 304 -10.73 7.41 -8.43
C PHE A 304 -11.82 8.48 -8.39
N THR A 305 -12.88 8.27 -9.15
CA THR A 305 -13.91 9.29 -9.40
C THR A 305 -14.67 9.66 -8.13
N VAL A 306 -15.37 10.80 -8.14
CA VAL A 306 -16.23 11.23 -7.01
C VAL A 306 -17.32 10.19 -6.71
N GLY A 307 -17.82 9.50 -7.74
CA GLY A 307 -18.78 8.40 -7.61
C GLY A 307 -18.19 7.09 -7.07
N GLY A 308 -16.87 7.01 -6.89
CA GLY A 308 -16.19 5.83 -6.35
C GLY A 308 -15.97 4.70 -7.35
N ASN A 309 -15.74 5.05 -8.62
CA ASN A 309 -15.23 4.15 -9.65
C ASN A 309 -13.74 4.45 -9.89
N LEU A 310 -12.86 3.44 -9.87
CA LEU A 310 -11.46 3.58 -10.27
C LEU A 310 -11.37 3.33 -11.77
N ILE A 311 -10.88 4.31 -12.52
CA ILE A 311 -10.80 4.25 -13.99
C ILE A 311 -9.39 4.59 -14.46
N VAL A 312 -8.97 4.01 -15.58
CA VAL A 312 -7.86 4.52 -16.38
C VAL A 312 -8.44 5.16 -17.63
N VAL A 313 -8.09 6.42 -17.87
CA VAL A 313 -8.55 7.18 -19.04
C VAL A 313 -7.37 7.65 -19.86
N ASP A 314 -7.58 7.79 -21.16
CA ASP A 314 -6.58 8.32 -22.10
C ASP A 314 -6.15 9.76 -21.77
N ALA A 315 -5.16 10.25 -22.52
CA ALA A 315 -4.49 11.52 -22.23
C ALA A 315 -5.42 12.75 -22.31
N ASP A 316 -6.44 12.72 -23.17
CA ASP A 316 -7.44 13.79 -23.26
C ASP A 316 -8.63 13.58 -22.29
N GLY A 317 -8.73 12.39 -21.69
CA GLY A 317 -9.74 12.03 -20.70
C GLY A 317 -11.10 11.72 -21.30
N THR A 318 -11.19 11.46 -22.60
CA THR A 318 -12.45 11.17 -23.31
C THR A 318 -12.76 9.67 -23.40
N THR A 319 -11.74 8.81 -23.37
CA THR A 319 -11.89 7.36 -23.46
C THR A 319 -11.54 6.69 -22.14
N VAL A 320 -12.47 5.90 -21.61
CA VAL A 320 -12.20 4.97 -20.50
C VAL A 320 -11.54 3.71 -21.06
N LEU A 321 -10.28 3.48 -20.70
CA LEU A 321 -9.48 2.34 -21.13
C LEU A 321 -9.69 1.12 -20.21
N TRP A 322 -9.94 1.37 -18.92
CA TRP A 322 -10.23 0.36 -17.91
C TRP A 322 -11.09 0.94 -16.79
N GLU A 323 -11.94 0.15 -16.15
CA GLU A 323 -12.71 0.55 -14.97
C GLU A 323 -12.99 -0.61 -13.99
N SER A 324 -13.06 -0.29 -12.69
CA SER A 324 -13.42 -1.25 -11.63
C SER A 324 -14.92 -1.53 -11.53
N LYS A 325 -15.76 -0.72 -12.20
CA LYS A 325 -17.24 -0.81 -12.19
C LYS A 325 -17.86 -0.67 -10.79
N THR A 326 -17.18 0.04 -9.89
CA THR A 326 -17.65 0.26 -8.51
C THR A 326 -18.44 1.57 -8.36
N SER A 327 -19.26 1.66 -7.31
CA SER A 327 -20.02 2.87 -6.92
C SER A 327 -19.75 3.24 -5.45
N ALA A 328 -18.48 3.39 -5.09
CA ALA A 328 -18.00 3.61 -3.72
C ALA A 328 -17.87 5.11 -3.37
N ALA A 329 -18.96 5.88 -3.45
CA ALA A 329 -18.91 7.31 -3.12
C ALA A 329 -18.38 7.54 -1.68
N ASN A 330 -17.57 8.58 -1.49
CA ASN A 330 -16.79 8.83 -0.25
C ASN A 330 -15.87 7.66 0.17
N GLY A 331 -15.62 6.74 -0.76
CA GLY A 331 -14.77 5.59 -0.55
C GLY A 331 -13.30 5.91 -0.68
N THR A 332 -12.49 4.85 -0.65
CA THR A 332 -11.04 4.94 -0.75
C THR A 332 -10.48 3.73 -1.48
N VAL A 333 -9.38 3.91 -2.22
CA VAL A 333 -8.60 2.81 -2.78
C VAL A 333 -7.36 2.61 -1.92
N VAL A 334 -7.06 1.39 -1.50
CA VAL A 334 -5.95 1.05 -0.62
C VAL A 334 -5.10 -0.06 -1.26
N LEU A 335 -3.79 0.18 -1.36
CA LEU A 335 -2.80 -0.84 -1.68
C LEU A 335 -2.36 -1.54 -0.39
N GLN A 336 -2.70 -2.81 -0.26
CA GLN A 336 -2.37 -3.63 0.91
C GLN A 336 -0.94 -4.17 0.81
N ASN A 337 -0.32 -4.55 1.94
CA ASN A 337 1.03 -5.13 1.93
C ASN A 337 1.06 -6.52 1.27
N ARG A 338 -0.05 -7.26 1.33
CA ARG A 338 -0.22 -8.59 0.72
C ARG A 338 -0.48 -8.59 -0.80
N GLY A 339 -0.17 -7.51 -1.52
CA GLY A 339 -0.25 -7.49 -3.00
C GLY A 339 -1.61 -7.12 -3.61
N ASN A 340 -2.64 -6.87 -2.79
CA ASN A 340 -3.99 -6.57 -3.27
C ASN A 340 -4.29 -5.05 -3.30
N LEU A 341 -5.07 -4.60 -4.28
CA LEU A 341 -5.61 -3.25 -4.37
C LEU A 341 -7.12 -3.30 -4.12
N VAL A 342 -7.59 -2.67 -3.04
CA VAL A 342 -8.98 -2.79 -2.59
C VAL A 342 -9.69 -1.45 -2.61
N ILE A 343 -10.92 -1.43 -3.14
CA ILE A 343 -11.83 -0.28 -3.07
C ILE A 343 -12.78 -0.47 -1.90
N TYR A 344 -12.74 0.45 -0.95
CA TYR A 344 -13.66 0.55 0.18
C TYR A 344 -14.69 1.63 -0.06
N ASN A 345 -15.93 1.40 0.37
CA ASN A 345 -16.94 2.47 0.45
C ASN A 345 -16.76 3.32 1.72
N GLY A 346 -17.61 4.34 1.91
CA GLY A 346 -17.55 5.21 3.10
C GLY A 346 -17.81 4.53 4.45
N ASN A 347 -18.34 3.30 4.45
CA ASN A 347 -18.53 2.46 5.64
C ASN A 347 -17.34 1.52 5.89
N ASN A 348 -16.27 1.63 5.10
CA ASN A 348 -15.10 0.76 5.11
C ASN A 348 -15.41 -0.70 4.70
N GLU A 349 -16.44 -0.90 3.88
CA GLU A 349 -16.78 -2.21 3.32
C GLU A 349 -16.10 -2.36 1.96
N SER A 350 -15.38 -3.47 1.73
CA SER A 350 -14.77 -3.75 0.43
C SER A 350 -15.84 -3.92 -0.65
N GLN A 351 -15.59 -3.31 -1.81
CA GLN A 351 -16.49 -3.26 -2.97
C GLN A 351 -15.91 -3.94 -4.20
N TRP A 352 -14.58 -4.06 -4.25
CA TRP A 352 -13.80 -4.66 -5.33
C TRP A 352 -12.37 -4.87 -4.83
N SER A 353 -11.72 -5.93 -5.33
CA SER A 353 -10.29 -6.14 -5.14
C SER A 353 -9.61 -6.53 -6.46
N SER A 354 -8.29 -6.35 -6.55
CA SER A 354 -7.53 -6.79 -7.72
C SER A 354 -7.39 -8.31 -7.81
N GLY A 355 -7.74 -9.05 -6.74
CA GLY A 355 -7.63 -10.51 -6.70
C GLY A 355 -6.19 -11.02 -6.59
N THR A 356 -5.22 -10.16 -6.29
CA THR A 356 -3.78 -10.48 -6.37
C THR A 356 -3.12 -10.63 -5.01
N VAL A 357 -3.84 -11.26 -4.07
CA VAL A 357 -3.30 -11.53 -2.73
C VAL A 357 -2.16 -12.54 -2.84
N VAL A 358 -0.95 -12.16 -2.43
CA VAL A 358 0.15 -13.12 -2.28
C VAL A 358 -0.03 -13.83 -0.95
N ARG A 359 -0.45 -15.10 -1.01
CA ARG A 359 -0.73 -15.92 0.18
C ARG A 359 0.55 -16.57 0.68
N HIS A 360 0.68 -16.78 1.99
CA HIS A 360 1.79 -17.55 2.57
C HIS A 360 3.19 -17.03 2.19
N ASP A 361 3.36 -15.73 1.93
CA ASP A 361 4.68 -15.13 1.70
C ASP A 361 5.40 -14.99 3.06
N TYR A 362 6.29 -15.93 3.39
CA TYR A 362 6.89 -15.98 4.73
C TYR A 362 8.18 -15.15 4.82
N ASP A 363 8.78 -14.76 3.70
CA ASP A 363 9.98 -13.94 3.66
C ASP A 363 9.76 -12.48 3.17
N GLY A 364 8.64 -12.21 2.51
CA GLY A 364 8.23 -10.92 1.99
C GLY A 364 8.77 -10.62 0.59
N ASP A 365 9.14 -11.65 -0.19
CA ASP A 365 9.70 -11.48 -1.53
C ASP A 365 8.65 -11.28 -2.66
N GLY A 366 7.36 -11.39 -2.30
CA GLY A 366 6.23 -11.25 -3.21
C GLY A 366 5.87 -12.52 -3.97
N ARG A 367 6.28 -13.70 -3.47
CA ARG A 367 5.81 -15.02 -3.90
C ARG A 367 5.22 -15.76 -2.71
N SER A 368 4.32 -16.69 -2.99
CA SER A 368 3.89 -17.63 -1.97
C SER A 368 5.01 -18.59 -1.60
N ASP A 369 5.02 -19.04 -0.35
CA ASP A 369 5.90 -20.09 0.16
C ASP A 369 5.10 -21.24 0.76
N MET A 370 5.80 -22.27 1.21
CA MET A 370 5.22 -23.39 1.94
C MET A 370 5.84 -23.49 3.33
N ALA A 371 5.05 -23.83 4.35
CA ALA A 371 5.57 -24.09 5.69
C ALA A 371 4.83 -25.24 6.37
N SER A 372 5.49 -25.88 7.32
CA SER A 372 4.92 -26.98 8.09
C SER A 372 5.38 -26.97 9.54
N TRP A 373 4.53 -27.50 10.41
CA TRP A 373 4.94 -27.95 11.74
C TRP A 373 5.53 -29.36 11.65
N TYR A 374 6.67 -29.57 12.28
CA TYR A 374 7.30 -30.87 12.39
C TYR A 374 7.52 -31.24 13.85
N ASP A 375 6.87 -32.32 14.28
CA ASP A 375 7.01 -32.93 15.61
C ASP A 375 8.14 -33.97 15.58
N TYR A 376 9.26 -33.71 16.24
CA TYR A 376 10.40 -34.63 16.30
C TYR A 376 10.18 -35.75 17.31
N SER A 377 10.78 -36.92 17.07
CA SER A 377 10.61 -38.08 17.96
C SER A 377 11.17 -37.91 19.37
N ASP A 378 12.03 -36.91 19.58
CA ASP A 378 12.51 -36.51 20.90
C ASP A 378 11.55 -35.57 21.65
N GLY A 379 10.42 -35.22 21.01
CA GLY A 379 9.37 -34.33 21.47
C GLY A 379 9.64 -32.85 21.22
N SER A 380 10.74 -32.49 20.55
CA SER A 380 10.98 -31.11 20.11
C SER A 380 10.16 -30.78 18.86
N ASP A 381 9.89 -29.49 18.64
CA ASP A 381 9.07 -29.04 17.51
C ASP A 381 9.80 -28.00 16.67
N LYS A 382 9.49 -27.97 15.37
CA LYS A 382 9.99 -26.94 14.46
C LYS A 382 8.94 -26.52 13.45
N ILE A 383 8.89 -25.22 13.13
CA ILE A 383 8.32 -24.76 11.87
C ILE A 383 9.41 -24.80 10.79
N HIS A 384 9.19 -25.62 9.77
CA HIS A 384 10.02 -25.63 8.57
C HIS A 384 9.40 -24.75 7.50
N THR A 385 10.21 -23.91 6.88
CA THR A 385 9.79 -23.00 5.82
C THR A 385 10.50 -23.36 4.53
N PHE A 386 9.76 -23.59 3.47
CA PHE A 386 10.22 -23.96 2.15
C PHE A 386 10.00 -22.76 1.23
N LEU A 387 11.05 -21.97 1.02
CA LEU A 387 10.97 -20.75 0.21
C LEU A 387 10.89 -21.09 -1.28
N ALA A 388 10.04 -20.41 -2.04
CA ALA A 388 9.88 -20.62 -3.47
C ALA A 388 10.82 -19.74 -4.31
N ASP A 389 11.51 -20.34 -5.29
CA ASP A 389 12.26 -19.57 -6.28
C ASP A 389 11.36 -19.05 -7.42
N ALA A 390 11.94 -18.24 -8.30
CA ALA A 390 11.21 -17.65 -9.44
C ALA A 390 10.66 -18.68 -10.46
N ALA A 391 11.02 -19.96 -10.35
CA ALA A 391 10.46 -21.04 -11.15
C ALA A 391 9.36 -21.83 -10.39
N GLY A 392 8.97 -21.39 -9.19
CA GLY A 392 8.02 -22.08 -8.31
C GLY A 392 8.62 -23.28 -7.59
N LYS A 393 9.96 -23.43 -7.55
CA LYS A 393 10.61 -24.55 -6.85
C LYS A 393 10.92 -24.20 -5.41
N PHE A 394 10.53 -25.10 -4.52
CA PHE A 394 10.86 -25.02 -3.11
C PHE A 394 12.32 -25.38 -2.83
N GLN A 395 13.01 -24.48 -2.13
CA GLN A 395 14.38 -24.67 -1.69
C GLN A 395 14.47 -25.60 -0.46
N GLU A 396 15.71 -25.88 -0.03
CA GLU A 396 15.95 -26.60 1.24
C GLU A 396 15.27 -25.88 2.41
N PRO A 397 14.53 -26.60 3.29
CA PRO A 397 13.74 -25.96 4.32
C PRO A 397 14.61 -25.26 5.35
N GLY A 398 14.27 -24.00 5.61
CA GLY A 398 14.80 -23.22 6.71
C GLY A 398 14.26 -23.68 8.07
N SER A 399 14.78 -23.05 9.12
CA SER A 399 14.32 -23.23 10.49
C SER A 399 13.57 -21.99 10.94
N GLY A 400 12.24 -22.01 10.77
CA GLY A 400 11.38 -20.85 11.04
C GLY A 400 11.12 -20.59 12.51
N TYR A 401 10.90 -21.64 13.30
CA TYR A 401 10.67 -21.60 14.75
C TYR A 401 11.15 -22.90 15.38
N VAL A 402 11.79 -22.87 16.55
CA VAL A 402 12.30 -24.09 17.21
C VAL A 402 11.90 -24.10 18.67
N LYS A 403 11.35 -25.21 19.15
CA LYS A 403 11.01 -25.40 20.56
C LYS A 403 11.56 -26.70 21.10
N ALA A 404 12.04 -26.63 22.34
CA ALA A 404 12.50 -27.79 23.08
C ALA A 404 11.31 -28.65 23.50
N LYS A 405 11.60 -29.93 23.77
CA LYS A 405 10.58 -30.90 24.13
C LYS A 405 9.71 -30.49 25.33
N GLY A 406 8.44 -30.90 25.28
CA GLY A 406 7.46 -30.63 26.33
C GLY A 406 6.93 -29.20 26.34
N THR A 407 7.10 -28.47 25.23
CA THR A 407 6.52 -27.14 25.04
C THR A 407 5.18 -27.26 24.31
N TRP A 408 5.16 -27.97 23.18
CA TRP A 408 3.99 -28.17 22.34
C TRP A 408 3.77 -29.66 22.11
N TRP A 409 2.54 -29.99 21.72
CA TRP A 409 2.09 -31.32 21.34
C TRP A 409 1.26 -31.14 20.07
N ALA A 410 1.81 -31.55 18.93
CA ALA A 410 1.20 -31.33 17.62
C ALA A 410 -0.19 -31.99 17.53
N GLU A 411 -0.40 -33.12 18.19
CA GLU A 411 -1.68 -33.82 18.29
C GLU A 411 -2.78 -33.01 19.01
N HIS A 412 -2.41 -31.93 19.72
CA HIS A 412 -3.33 -31.02 20.39
C HIS A 412 -3.55 -29.72 19.60
N MET A 413 -3.03 -29.62 18.38
CA MET A 413 -3.03 -28.41 17.57
C MET A 413 -3.92 -28.56 16.34
N LYS A 414 -4.67 -27.50 16.02
CA LYS A 414 -5.39 -27.34 14.76
C LYS A 414 -4.93 -26.03 14.13
N PHE A 415 -4.12 -26.14 13.09
CA PHE A 415 -3.45 -25.01 12.46
C PHE A 415 -4.33 -24.33 11.41
N ALA A 416 -4.06 -23.04 11.21
CA ALA A 416 -4.43 -22.28 10.03
C ALA A 416 -3.31 -21.25 9.76
N THR A 417 -3.14 -20.81 8.51
CA THR A 417 -2.19 -19.74 8.15
C THR A 417 -2.88 -18.60 7.42
N GLY A 418 -2.36 -17.39 7.54
CA GLY A 418 -2.92 -16.17 6.95
C GLY A 418 -2.18 -14.93 7.43
N ASP A 419 -2.34 -13.78 6.77
CA ASP A 419 -1.75 -12.51 7.22
C ASP A 419 -2.60 -11.90 8.35
N PHE A 420 -2.40 -12.34 9.59
CA PHE A 420 -3.25 -11.97 10.73
C PHE A 420 -2.96 -10.56 11.24
N ASN A 421 -1.81 -9.96 10.90
CA ASN A 421 -1.41 -8.65 11.39
C ASN A 421 -1.48 -7.54 10.30
N GLY A 422 -1.55 -7.90 9.02
CA GLY A 422 -1.68 -7.00 7.87
C GLY A 422 -0.34 -6.47 7.32
N ASP A 423 0.78 -7.10 7.68
CA ASP A 423 2.13 -6.70 7.24
C ASP A 423 2.52 -7.27 5.87
N GLY A 424 1.65 -8.09 5.28
CA GLY A 424 1.84 -8.72 3.98
C GLY A 424 2.55 -10.06 4.03
N ARG A 425 2.84 -10.59 5.22
CA ARG A 425 3.48 -11.90 5.39
C ARG A 425 2.49 -12.92 5.93
N GLY A 426 2.70 -14.19 5.59
CA GLY A 426 1.93 -15.28 6.17
C GLY A 426 2.28 -15.49 7.64
N ASP A 427 1.29 -15.41 8.53
CA ASP A 427 1.41 -15.82 9.94
C ASP A 427 0.81 -17.22 10.14
N VAL A 428 1.02 -17.80 11.33
CA VAL A 428 0.46 -19.11 11.71
C VAL A 428 -0.39 -18.97 12.96
N ALA A 429 -1.58 -19.57 12.98
CA ALA A 429 -2.43 -19.65 14.15
C ALA A 429 -2.80 -21.11 14.47
N ALA A 430 -3.03 -21.42 15.75
CA ALA A 430 -3.51 -22.74 16.14
C ALA A 430 -4.44 -22.70 17.34
N PHE A 431 -5.54 -23.46 17.26
CA PHE A 431 -6.27 -23.88 18.45
C PHE A 431 -5.49 -24.99 19.16
N TYR A 432 -5.18 -24.78 20.43
CA TYR A 432 -4.48 -25.72 21.30
C TYR A 432 -5.42 -26.26 22.38
N GLY A 433 -5.60 -27.58 22.42
CA GLY A 433 -6.36 -28.28 23.45
C GLY A 433 -5.48 -28.75 24.60
N TYR A 434 -5.84 -28.43 25.85
CA TYR A 434 -5.14 -28.93 27.03
C TYR A 434 -5.81 -30.17 27.59
N ASP A 435 -5.03 -31.03 28.26
CA ASP A 435 -5.53 -32.24 28.95
C ASP A 435 -6.61 -31.95 29.99
N ASN A 436 -6.59 -30.76 30.58
CA ASN A 436 -7.61 -30.31 31.53
C ASN A 436 -8.94 -29.95 30.83
N GLY A 437 -9.02 -29.98 29.51
CA GLY A 437 -10.19 -29.65 28.68
C GLY A 437 -10.32 -28.17 28.30
N SER A 438 -9.40 -27.30 28.73
CA SER A 438 -9.36 -25.90 28.25
C SER A 438 -8.83 -25.81 26.82
N VAL A 439 -9.18 -24.73 26.12
CA VAL A 439 -8.73 -24.46 24.74
C VAL A 439 -8.20 -23.03 24.64
N SER A 440 -7.07 -22.85 23.96
CA SER A 440 -6.48 -21.53 23.66
C SER A 440 -6.29 -21.36 22.17
N LEU A 441 -6.29 -20.10 21.69
CA LEU A 441 -5.90 -19.74 20.33
C LEU A 441 -4.57 -18.97 20.38
N PHE A 442 -3.57 -19.53 19.69
CA PHE A 442 -2.22 -18.96 19.58
C PHE A 442 -1.95 -18.43 18.18
N THR A 443 -1.09 -17.41 18.07
CA THR A 443 -0.56 -16.89 16.80
C THR A 443 0.96 -16.75 16.85
N TRP A 444 1.68 -17.21 15.83
CA TRP A 444 3.10 -17.00 15.59
C TRP A 444 3.25 -16.07 14.39
N LEU A 445 3.79 -14.88 14.62
CA LEU A 445 3.93 -13.87 13.57
C LEU A 445 5.20 -14.09 12.76
N ALA A 446 5.11 -13.99 11.44
CA ALA A 446 6.29 -13.97 10.59
C ALA A 446 7.12 -12.72 10.85
N THR A 447 8.43 -12.91 10.92
CA THR A 447 9.42 -11.85 11.16
C THR A 447 10.20 -11.50 9.89
N GLY A 448 10.00 -12.27 8.81
CA GLY A 448 10.76 -12.21 7.56
C GLY A 448 11.80 -13.32 7.45
N ASP A 449 12.37 -13.50 6.26
CA ASP A 449 13.33 -14.56 5.92
C ASP A 449 12.84 -15.98 6.32
N GLY A 450 11.52 -16.21 6.28
CA GLY A 450 10.90 -17.48 6.66
C GLY A 450 10.93 -17.81 8.15
N LYS A 451 11.08 -16.83 9.05
CA LYS A 451 11.14 -17.02 10.51
C LYS A 451 9.91 -16.50 11.24
N PHE A 452 9.62 -17.09 12.41
CA PHE A 452 8.47 -16.73 13.22
C PHE A 452 8.86 -16.34 14.66
N ALA A 453 8.11 -15.38 15.22
CA ALA A 453 8.22 -14.94 16.60
C ALA A 453 7.63 -15.97 17.58
N GLU A 454 7.77 -15.73 18.88
CA GLU A 454 7.08 -16.52 19.91
C GLU A 454 5.56 -16.39 19.79
N GLY A 455 4.87 -17.49 20.08
CA GLY A 455 3.42 -17.57 20.04
C GLY A 455 2.77 -16.63 21.05
N ILE A 456 1.86 -15.78 20.58
CA ILE A 456 0.99 -14.96 21.43
C ILE A 456 -0.36 -15.65 21.63
N THR A 457 -0.95 -15.52 22.81
CA THR A 457 -2.30 -16.04 23.09
C THR A 457 -3.30 -14.90 23.07
N SER A 458 -4.32 -14.97 22.22
CA SER A 458 -5.35 -13.94 22.15
C SER A 458 -6.69 -14.35 22.77
N TRP A 459 -6.93 -15.65 22.90
CA TRP A 459 -8.17 -16.18 23.44
C TRP A 459 -7.92 -17.48 24.21
N THR A 460 -8.67 -17.68 25.29
CA THR A 460 -8.66 -18.91 26.09
C THR A 460 -10.02 -19.12 26.70
N VAL A 461 -10.48 -20.36 26.73
CA VAL A 461 -11.74 -20.75 27.34
C VAL A 461 -11.52 -21.91 28.33
N PRO A 462 -12.15 -21.86 29.52
CA PRO A 462 -11.99 -22.93 30.49
C PRO A 462 -12.69 -24.21 30.06
N ALA A 463 -12.30 -25.31 30.70
CA ALA A 463 -12.83 -26.64 30.47
C ALA A 463 -14.38 -26.67 30.52
N GLY A 464 -14.97 -27.50 29.66
CA GLY A 464 -16.43 -27.70 29.57
C GLY A 464 -17.19 -26.69 28.72
N ASN A 465 -16.54 -25.62 28.23
CA ASN A 465 -17.18 -24.64 27.35
C ASN A 465 -17.03 -25.01 25.87
N TRP A 466 -15.83 -25.44 25.48
CA TRP A 466 -15.50 -25.91 24.13
C TRP A 466 -14.74 -27.22 24.23
N THR A 467 -14.99 -28.13 23.30
CA THR A 467 -14.22 -29.38 23.14
C THR A 467 -13.33 -29.26 21.92
N TRP A 468 -12.01 -29.35 22.10
CA TRP A 468 -11.04 -29.15 21.02
C TRP A 468 -11.28 -30.06 19.80
N SER A 469 -11.64 -31.33 20.01
CA SER A 469 -11.86 -32.28 18.91
C SER A 469 -13.07 -31.96 18.02
N ARG A 470 -13.95 -31.06 18.48
CA ARG A 470 -15.16 -30.59 17.77
C ARG A 470 -14.92 -29.34 16.94
N ILE A 471 -13.66 -28.88 16.84
CA ILE A 471 -13.28 -27.69 16.10
C ILE A 471 -12.74 -28.11 14.73
N LYS A 472 -13.24 -27.48 13.67
CA LYS A 472 -12.58 -27.39 12.35
C LYS A 472 -12.30 -25.94 12.04
N VAL A 473 -11.04 -25.59 11.82
CA VAL A 473 -10.58 -24.20 11.68
C VAL A 473 -10.40 -23.82 10.21
N GLN A 474 -10.65 -22.55 9.90
CA GLN A 474 -10.41 -21.90 8.61
C GLN A 474 -9.83 -20.49 8.86
N SER A 475 -9.14 -19.92 7.87
CA SER A 475 -8.65 -18.54 7.90
C SER A 475 -8.90 -17.83 6.58
N GLY A 476 -9.12 -16.52 6.66
CA GLY A 476 -9.29 -15.65 5.51
C GLY A 476 -9.79 -14.27 5.90
N ASP A 477 -9.60 -13.26 5.07
CA ASP A 477 -10.06 -11.89 5.32
C ASP A 477 -11.57 -11.81 5.14
N PHE A 478 -12.31 -12.32 6.13
CA PHE A 478 -13.75 -12.46 6.09
C PHE A 478 -14.47 -11.12 6.24
N ASN A 479 -13.83 -10.11 6.82
CA ASN A 479 -14.42 -8.79 7.02
C ASN A 479 -13.96 -7.75 5.98
N GLY A 480 -12.90 -8.04 5.23
CA GLY A 480 -12.34 -7.23 4.14
C GLY A 480 -11.34 -6.17 4.62
N ASP A 481 -10.92 -6.16 5.88
CA ASP A 481 -10.08 -5.11 6.47
C ASP A 481 -8.58 -5.21 6.10
N GLY A 482 -8.22 -6.23 5.31
CA GLY A 482 -6.86 -6.49 4.87
C GLY A 482 -6.03 -7.35 5.81
N ARG A 483 -6.63 -7.89 6.88
CA ARG A 483 -6.06 -8.95 7.72
C ARG A 483 -6.89 -10.21 7.54
N ASP A 484 -6.22 -11.35 7.50
CA ASP A 484 -6.91 -12.62 7.58
C ASP A 484 -7.52 -12.78 8.98
N ASP A 485 -8.73 -13.29 9.05
CA ASP A 485 -9.46 -13.64 10.26
C ASP A 485 -9.41 -15.17 10.47
N VAL A 486 -9.93 -15.66 11.60
CA VAL A 486 -10.12 -17.09 11.85
C VAL A 486 -11.60 -17.43 11.99
N ALA A 487 -12.04 -18.50 11.34
CA ALA A 487 -13.35 -19.11 11.52
C ALA A 487 -13.21 -20.53 12.08
N ALA A 488 -14.17 -20.92 12.93
CA ALA A 488 -14.20 -22.23 13.56
C ALA A 488 -15.60 -22.83 13.45
N TRP A 489 -15.73 -23.89 12.65
CA TRP A 489 -16.90 -24.74 12.68
C TRP A 489 -16.85 -25.60 13.94
N TYR A 490 -17.94 -25.58 14.71
CA TYR A 490 -18.09 -26.29 15.96
C TYR A 490 -19.32 -27.19 15.91
N ASP A 491 -19.12 -28.51 15.91
CA ASP A 491 -20.18 -29.52 15.92
C ASP A 491 -20.57 -29.88 17.36
N TYR A 492 -21.74 -29.45 17.83
CA TYR A 492 -22.18 -29.76 19.18
C TYR A 492 -22.63 -31.22 19.29
N ALA A 493 -22.50 -31.78 20.49
CA ALA A 493 -22.89 -33.16 20.77
C ALA A 493 -24.40 -33.42 20.61
N ASP A 494 -25.22 -32.36 20.61
CA ASP A 494 -26.67 -32.43 20.38
C ASP A 494 -27.06 -32.43 18.89
N GLY A 495 -26.07 -32.39 17.98
CA GLY A 495 -26.26 -32.36 16.54
C GLY A 495 -26.51 -30.97 15.96
N SER A 496 -26.46 -29.91 16.77
CA SER A 496 -26.43 -28.54 16.29
C SER A 496 -25.01 -28.12 15.91
N ASP A 497 -24.88 -27.25 14.91
CA ASP A 497 -23.59 -26.77 14.42
C ASP A 497 -23.56 -25.25 14.47
N LYS A 498 -22.39 -24.68 14.79
CA LYS A 498 -22.14 -23.25 14.70
C LYS A 498 -20.85 -22.95 13.97
N LEU A 499 -20.84 -21.85 13.25
CA LEU A 499 -19.62 -21.20 12.79
C LEU A 499 -19.36 -20.00 13.69
N PHE A 500 -18.16 -19.94 14.24
CA PHE A 500 -17.68 -18.81 15.02
C PHE A 500 -16.61 -18.06 14.24
N THR A 501 -16.66 -16.73 14.24
CA THR A 501 -15.60 -15.90 13.65
C THR A 501 -14.83 -15.16 14.74
N PHE A 502 -13.51 -15.12 14.58
CA PHE A 502 -12.53 -14.41 15.39
C PHE A 502 -11.86 -13.36 14.49
N THR A 503 -12.27 -12.11 14.58
CA THR A 503 -11.66 -11.05 13.75
C THR A 503 -10.27 -10.68 14.26
N ALA A 504 -9.34 -10.49 13.33
CA ALA A 504 -7.94 -10.22 13.64
C ALA A 504 -7.70 -8.75 14.02
N LYS A 505 -6.67 -8.55 14.83
CA LYS A 505 -6.19 -7.25 15.29
C LYS A 505 -4.84 -6.96 14.64
N ALA A 506 -4.50 -5.69 14.51
CA ALA A 506 -3.21 -5.25 13.97
C ALA A 506 -1.96 -5.76 14.75
N ASN A 507 -2.13 -6.36 15.93
CA ASN A 507 -1.03 -7.02 16.65
C ASN A 507 -0.94 -8.53 16.39
N GLY A 508 -1.70 -9.06 15.43
CA GLY A 508 -1.77 -10.47 15.07
C GLY A 508 -2.59 -11.36 16.02
N GLY A 509 -3.13 -10.80 17.10
CA GLY A 509 -4.08 -11.50 17.97
C GLY A 509 -5.53 -11.34 17.49
N PHE A 510 -6.44 -12.13 18.04
CA PHE A 510 -7.86 -12.09 17.66
C PHE A 510 -8.78 -11.42 18.71
N ASN A 511 -9.95 -10.95 18.27
CA ASN A 511 -11.07 -10.56 19.12
C ASN A 511 -11.77 -11.79 19.72
N ALA A 512 -12.64 -11.57 20.72
CA ALA A 512 -13.50 -12.63 21.22
C ALA A 512 -14.45 -13.11 20.11
N PRO A 513 -14.74 -14.43 20.04
CA PRO A 513 -15.55 -14.95 18.95
C PRO A 513 -17.01 -14.56 19.07
N PHE A 514 -17.67 -14.41 17.92
CA PHE A 514 -19.12 -14.33 17.81
C PHE A 514 -19.64 -15.44 16.90
N SER A 515 -20.91 -15.85 17.12
CA SER A 515 -21.56 -16.84 16.25
C SER A 515 -21.95 -16.16 14.94
N SER A 516 -21.27 -16.52 13.85
CA SER A 516 -21.52 -15.98 12.51
C SER A 516 -22.59 -16.75 11.76
N PHE A 517 -22.75 -18.04 12.04
CA PHE A 517 -23.83 -18.90 11.54
C PHE A 517 -24.21 -19.97 12.57
N SER A 518 -25.46 -20.45 12.55
CA SER A 518 -25.92 -21.53 13.42
C SER A 518 -27.03 -22.35 12.79
N LYS A 519 -27.02 -23.67 12.98
CA LYS A 519 -28.09 -24.57 12.55
C LYS A 519 -28.39 -25.62 13.62
N THR A 520 -29.67 -25.98 13.77
CA THR A 520 -30.10 -27.01 14.74
C THR A 520 -29.89 -28.45 14.26
N SER A 521 -29.82 -28.67 12.93
CA SER A 521 -29.53 -29.96 12.29
C SER A 521 -29.31 -29.75 10.79
N GLY A 522 -28.79 -30.77 10.08
CA GLY A 522 -28.70 -30.78 8.62
C GLY A 522 -27.27 -30.69 8.06
N TRP A 523 -26.28 -30.50 8.93
CA TRP A 523 -24.87 -30.62 8.62
C TRP A 523 -24.24 -31.75 9.41
N THR A 524 -23.16 -32.31 8.89
CA THR A 524 -22.36 -33.34 9.56
C THR A 524 -20.91 -33.02 9.27
N ALA A 525 -20.20 -32.49 10.26
CA ALA A 525 -18.84 -31.99 10.09
C ALA A 525 -17.87 -33.02 9.49
N SER A 526 -18.05 -34.32 9.76
CA SER A 526 -17.22 -35.38 9.18
C SER A 526 -17.42 -35.60 7.68
N ARG A 527 -18.46 -35.01 7.08
CA ARG A 527 -18.77 -35.06 5.65
C ARG A 527 -18.37 -33.77 4.92
N MET A 528 -17.80 -32.82 5.64
CA MET A 528 -17.41 -31.50 5.14
C MET A 528 -15.91 -31.41 4.97
N LYS A 529 -15.48 -30.96 3.80
CA LYS A 529 -14.11 -30.51 3.53
C LYS A 529 -14.17 -29.02 3.18
N PHE A 530 -13.34 -28.23 3.85
CA PHE A 530 -13.38 -26.77 3.79
C PHE A 530 -12.24 -26.24 2.92
N THR A 531 -12.46 -25.08 2.32
CA THR A 531 -11.44 -24.24 1.70
C THR A 531 -11.91 -22.78 1.75
N THR A 532 -11.01 -21.84 1.50
CA THR A 532 -11.26 -20.39 1.63
C THR A 532 -10.65 -19.61 0.48
N GLY A 533 -11.41 -18.65 -0.05
CA GLY A 533 -10.99 -17.77 -1.14
C GLY A 533 -12.09 -16.76 -1.47
N ASP A 534 -11.76 -15.66 -2.12
CA ASP A 534 -12.71 -14.68 -2.64
C ASP A 534 -13.39 -15.22 -3.91
N TYR A 535 -14.49 -15.94 -3.74
CA TYR A 535 -15.23 -16.57 -4.84
C TYR A 535 -16.14 -15.59 -5.59
N ASN A 536 -16.40 -14.40 -5.04
CA ASN A 536 -17.37 -13.46 -5.57
C ASN A 536 -16.76 -12.11 -6.02
N ALA A 537 -15.45 -11.94 -5.87
CA ALA A 537 -14.65 -10.74 -6.17
C ALA A 537 -15.03 -9.50 -5.35
N ASP A 538 -15.58 -9.67 -4.15
CA ASP A 538 -15.97 -8.55 -3.28
C ASP A 538 -14.84 -8.07 -2.35
N GLY A 539 -13.68 -8.73 -2.40
CA GLY A 539 -12.50 -8.44 -1.61
C GLY A 539 -12.49 -9.06 -0.21
N ARG A 540 -13.47 -9.92 0.10
CA ARG A 540 -13.48 -10.77 1.28
C ARG A 540 -13.28 -12.22 0.88
N ASP A 541 -12.51 -12.96 1.66
CA ASP A 541 -12.50 -14.41 1.50
C ASP A 541 -13.87 -14.98 1.93
N ASP A 542 -14.34 -15.99 1.22
CA ASP A 542 -15.52 -16.79 1.53
C ASP A 542 -15.11 -18.18 2.03
N ILE A 543 -16.07 -18.97 2.54
CA ILE A 543 -15.84 -20.39 2.87
C ILE A 543 -16.51 -21.29 1.83
N GLY A 544 -15.71 -22.12 1.17
CA GLY A 544 -16.13 -23.18 0.27
C GLY A 544 -16.23 -24.51 1.02
N VAL A 545 -17.28 -25.28 0.76
CA VAL A 545 -17.49 -26.59 1.39
C VAL A 545 -17.83 -27.64 0.34
N PHE A 546 -17.01 -28.69 0.26
CA PHE A 546 -17.39 -29.94 -0.37
C PHE A 546 -18.12 -30.82 0.64
N TYR A 547 -19.36 -31.19 0.33
CA TYR A 547 -20.21 -32.02 1.18
C TYR A 547 -20.52 -33.36 0.50
N GLY A 548 -20.04 -34.46 1.10
CA GLY A 548 -20.34 -35.82 0.65
C GLY A 548 -21.54 -36.42 1.38
N TYR A 549 -22.58 -36.79 0.65
CA TYR A 549 -23.76 -37.46 1.21
C TYR A 549 -23.56 -38.98 1.31
N ALA A 550 -24.32 -39.63 2.20
CA ALA A 550 -24.23 -41.08 2.44
C ALA A 550 -24.66 -41.93 1.24
N ASP A 551 -25.46 -41.37 0.35
CA ASP A 551 -25.95 -42.02 -0.87
C ASP A 551 -24.97 -41.91 -2.04
N GLY A 552 -23.79 -41.30 -1.83
CA GLY A 552 -22.76 -41.09 -2.86
C GLY A 552 -22.92 -39.78 -3.64
N ASN A 553 -23.97 -39.00 -3.38
CA ASN A 553 -24.09 -37.64 -3.93
C ASN A 553 -23.04 -36.71 -3.30
N SER A 554 -22.55 -35.74 -4.05
CA SER A 554 -21.66 -34.69 -3.56
C SER A 554 -22.10 -33.32 -4.04
N ARG A 555 -21.92 -32.31 -3.20
CA ARG A 555 -22.32 -30.93 -3.50
C ARG A 555 -21.30 -29.93 -3.00
N LEU A 556 -21.11 -28.85 -3.77
CA LEU A 556 -20.36 -27.67 -3.33
C LEU A 556 -21.31 -26.61 -2.76
N PHE A 557 -20.89 -26.01 -1.66
CA PHE A 557 -21.56 -24.88 -1.04
C PHE A 557 -20.59 -23.73 -0.82
N THR A 558 -21.10 -22.51 -0.93
CA THR A 558 -20.39 -21.28 -0.60
C THR A 558 -21.08 -20.59 0.55
N PHE A 559 -20.35 -20.30 1.63
CA PHE A 559 -20.76 -19.42 2.70
C PHE A 559 -20.16 -18.05 2.43
N THR A 560 -20.98 -17.16 1.87
CA THR A 560 -20.53 -15.82 1.50
C THR A 560 -20.27 -14.98 2.75
N ALA A 561 -19.11 -14.34 2.82
CA ALA A 561 -18.74 -13.46 3.89
C ALA A 561 -19.51 -12.13 3.85
N LYS A 562 -19.69 -11.53 5.02
CA LYS A 562 -20.34 -10.24 5.23
C LYS A 562 -19.31 -9.25 5.74
N PRO A 563 -19.51 -7.93 5.56
CA PRO A 563 -18.58 -6.92 6.08
C PRO A 563 -18.32 -6.97 7.60
N THR A 564 -19.15 -7.68 8.37
CA THR A 564 -18.93 -7.91 9.80
C THR A 564 -17.94 -9.05 10.11
N GLY A 565 -17.42 -9.76 9.10
CA GLY A 565 -16.71 -11.05 9.24
C GLY A 565 -17.65 -12.25 9.47
N GLY A 566 -18.96 -12.02 9.44
CA GLY A 566 -19.96 -13.09 9.57
C GLY A 566 -20.27 -13.74 8.22
N PHE A 567 -21.07 -14.81 8.21
CA PHE A 567 -21.41 -15.51 6.97
C PHE A 567 -22.93 -15.51 6.70
N GLY A 568 -23.29 -15.58 5.42
CA GLY A 568 -24.68 -15.74 4.94
C GLY A 568 -25.23 -17.16 5.14
N GLU A 569 -26.47 -17.36 4.71
CA GLU A 569 -26.96 -18.72 4.47
C GLU A 569 -26.17 -19.35 3.31
N PRO A 570 -25.85 -20.65 3.38
CA PRO A 570 -25.02 -21.30 2.38
C PRO A 570 -25.72 -21.35 1.02
N LEU A 571 -24.98 -20.95 -0.01
CA LEU A 571 -25.40 -21.02 -1.40
C LEU A 571 -24.97 -22.36 -1.96
N GLY A 572 -25.92 -23.21 -2.33
CA GLY A 572 -25.59 -24.46 -3.00
C GLY A 572 -25.29 -24.25 -4.49
N GLY A 573 -24.13 -24.72 -4.94
CA GLY A 573 -23.68 -24.69 -6.33
C GLY A 573 -23.75 -26.08 -6.96
N TRP A 574 -22.64 -26.48 -7.59
CA TRP A 574 -22.42 -27.76 -8.25
C TRP A 574 -22.88 -28.97 -7.42
N GLU A 575 -23.47 -29.96 -8.11
CA GLU A 575 -23.95 -31.22 -7.55
C GLU A 575 -23.68 -32.38 -8.51
N ASP A 576 -23.25 -33.52 -7.98
CA ASP A 576 -23.06 -34.76 -8.75
C ASP A 576 -23.48 -35.97 -7.92
N ALA A 577 -24.54 -36.62 -8.40
CA ALA A 577 -25.15 -37.78 -7.75
C ALA A 577 -24.22 -39.01 -7.67
N LYS A 578 -23.10 -39.02 -8.41
CA LYS A 578 -22.18 -40.16 -8.52
C LYS A 578 -20.71 -39.73 -8.53
N TRP A 579 -20.35 -38.64 -7.86
CA TRP A 579 -18.96 -38.21 -7.72
C TRP A 579 -18.06 -39.34 -7.22
N GLY A 580 -18.53 -40.10 -6.22
CA GLY A 580 -17.80 -41.18 -5.59
C GLY A 580 -17.58 -40.92 -4.10
N SER A 581 -16.55 -41.53 -3.51
CA SER A 581 -16.30 -41.40 -2.06
C SER A 581 -15.62 -40.08 -1.73
N SER A 582 -16.15 -39.37 -0.72
CA SER A 582 -15.50 -38.19 -0.11
C SER A 582 -14.10 -38.50 0.43
N ASP A 583 -13.84 -39.75 0.81
CA ASP A 583 -12.55 -40.19 1.33
C ASP A 583 -11.46 -40.17 0.25
N ARG A 584 -11.87 -40.14 -1.03
CA ARG A 584 -10.99 -40.12 -2.20
C ARG A 584 -10.72 -38.71 -2.74
N THR A 585 -11.25 -37.69 -2.07
CA THR A 585 -11.22 -36.30 -2.54
C THR A 585 -10.41 -35.44 -1.58
N SER A 586 -9.33 -34.79 -2.02
CA SER A 586 -8.77 -33.63 -1.32
C SER A 586 -9.31 -32.34 -1.94
N VAL A 587 -9.36 -31.26 -1.17
CA VAL A 587 -9.87 -29.95 -1.64
C VAL A 587 -8.79 -28.89 -1.50
N PHE A 588 -8.86 -27.85 -2.32
CA PHE A 588 -7.98 -26.69 -2.31
C PHE A 588 -8.67 -25.49 -2.97
N SER A 589 -8.10 -24.29 -2.86
CA SER A 589 -8.57 -23.09 -3.57
C SER A 589 -7.44 -22.16 -3.95
N GLY A 590 -7.66 -21.42 -5.03
CA GLY A 590 -6.77 -20.39 -5.54
C GLY A 590 -7.23 -19.88 -6.91
N ASP A 591 -6.73 -18.74 -7.35
CA ASP A 591 -6.97 -18.19 -8.68
C ASP A 591 -6.03 -18.83 -9.72
N PHE A 592 -6.34 -20.05 -10.15
CA PHE A 592 -5.52 -20.77 -11.13
C PHE A 592 -5.60 -20.16 -12.54
N ASN A 593 -6.67 -19.42 -12.84
CA ASN A 593 -6.97 -18.95 -14.18
C ASN A 593 -6.63 -17.45 -14.40
N GLY A 594 -6.36 -16.72 -13.32
CA GLY A 594 -5.96 -15.31 -13.31
C GLY A 594 -7.11 -14.34 -13.58
N ASP A 595 -8.37 -14.71 -13.27
CA ASP A 595 -9.53 -13.84 -13.45
C ASP A 595 -9.82 -12.93 -12.25
N GLY A 596 -9.04 -13.07 -11.18
CA GLY A 596 -9.14 -12.31 -9.94
C GLY A 596 -10.15 -12.87 -8.94
N ARG A 597 -10.71 -14.07 -9.19
CA ARG A 597 -11.49 -14.84 -8.22
C ARG A 597 -10.78 -16.14 -7.92
N ASP A 598 -10.87 -16.57 -6.68
CA ASP A 598 -10.42 -17.92 -6.35
C ASP A 598 -11.37 -18.96 -6.94
N ASP A 599 -10.81 -20.08 -7.34
CA ASP A 599 -11.55 -21.27 -7.75
C ASP A 599 -11.66 -22.25 -6.57
N PHE A 600 -12.68 -23.11 -6.58
CA PHE A 600 -12.69 -24.31 -5.75
C PHE A 600 -12.02 -25.45 -6.52
N GLY A 601 -11.08 -26.15 -5.91
CA GLY A 601 -10.35 -27.25 -6.51
C GLY A 601 -10.55 -28.58 -5.78
N THR A 602 -10.48 -29.67 -6.52
CA THR A 602 -10.42 -31.03 -5.95
C THR A 602 -9.29 -31.83 -6.56
N TRP A 603 -8.63 -32.65 -5.74
CA TRP A 603 -7.82 -33.79 -6.19
C TRP A 603 -8.61 -35.06 -5.93
N TYR A 604 -8.93 -35.80 -6.98
CA TYR A 604 -9.71 -37.02 -6.90
C TYR A 604 -8.87 -38.23 -7.33
N ASP A 605 -8.74 -39.17 -6.40
CA ASP A 605 -8.07 -40.46 -6.60
C ASP A 605 -9.10 -41.49 -7.05
N TYR A 606 -8.93 -42.12 -8.21
CA TYR A 606 -9.88 -43.10 -8.78
C TYR A 606 -9.55 -44.55 -8.40
N ALA A 607 -10.55 -45.43 -8.40
CA ALA A 607 -10.41 -46.79 -7.87
C ALA A 607 -9.43 -47.69 -8.62
N ASP A 608 -9.13 -47.35 -9.86
CA ASP A 608 -8.09 -47.92 -10.71
C ASP A 608 -6.72 -47.23 -10.52
N GLY A 609 -6.59 -46.29 -9.59
CA GLY A 609 -5.33 -45.66 -9.17
C GLY A 609 -4.90 -44.44 -9.97
N HIS A 610 -5.67 -44.00 -10.97
CA HIS A 610 -5.40 -42.71 -11.66
C HIS A 610 -5.87 -41.53 -10.80
N ASP A 611 -5.24 -40.38 -10.97
CA ASP A 611 -5.58 -39.16 -10.24
C ASP A 611 -5.98 -38.03 -11.19
N THR A 612 -6.96 -37.22 -10.78
CA THR A 612 -7.37 -36.03 -11.53
C THR A 612 -7.57 -34.84 -10.60
N ALA A 613 -7.04 -33.68 -10.99
CA ALA A 613 -7.36 -32.41 -10.38
C ALA A 613 -8.43 -31.66 -11.20
N PHE A 614 -9.46 -31.17 -10.51
CA PHE A 614 -10.53 -30.36 -11.09
C PHE A 614 -10.55 -28.96 -10.51
N SER A 615 -10.89 -27.97 -11.33
CA SER A 615 -11.29 -26.63 -10.90
C SER A 615 -12.80 -26.42 -11.12
N PHE A 616 -13.43 -25.71 -10.21
CA PHE A 616 -14.82 -25.29 -10.24
C PHE A 616 -14.86 -23.78 -10.13
N ASN A 617 -15.02 -23.12 -11.27
CA ASN A 617 -15.02 -21.67 -11.31
C ASN A 617 -16.38 -21.12 -10.81
N PRO A 618 -16.39 -19.98 -10.10
CA PRO A 618 -17.62 -19.29 -9.73
C PRO A 618 -18.45 -18.93 -10.97
N SER A 619 -19.70 -19.38 -11.01
CA SER A 619 -20.62 -19.21 -12.13
C SER A 619 -21.19 -17.80 -12.26
N SER A 620 -21.08 -16.98 -11.21
CA SER A 620 -21.57 -15.60 -11.17
C SER A 620 -20.93 -14.80 -10.02
N THR A 621 -21.31 -13.52 -9.86
CA THR A 621 -20.89 -12.66 -8.75
C THR A 621 -21.50 -13.03 -7.40
N ASP A 622 -22.28 -14.13 -7.31
CA ASP A 622 -22.79 -14.66 -6.04
C ASP A 622 -21.88 -15.71 -5.40
N GLY A 623 -20.78 -16.08 -6.06
CA GLY A 623 -19.82 -17.06 -5.55
C GLY A 623 -20.26 -18.53 -5.66
N LYS A 624 -21.35 -18.85 -6.37
CA LYS A 624 -21.77 -20.24 -6.57
C LYS A 624 -20.90 -20.95 -7.60
N PHE A 625 -20.40 -22.12 -7.27
CA PHE A 625 -19.62 -22.97 -8.18
C PHE A 625 -20.50 -23.63 -9.26
N GLY A 626 -20.03 -23.55 -10.51
CA GLY A 626 -20.69 -24.15 -11.67
C GLY A 626 -20.15 -25.53 -12.05
N ASN A 627 -20.14 -25.84 -13.34
CA ASN A 627 -19.51 -27.06 -13.84
C ASN A 627 -18.00 -27.08 -13.54
N ARG A 628 -17.43 -28.29 -13.52
CA ARG A 628 -16.00 -28.51 -13.32
C ARG A 628 -15.23 -28.57 -14.62
N THR A 629 -13.98 -28.14 -14.56
CA THR A 629 -12.97 -28.31 -15.60
C THR A 629 -11.88 -29.23 -15.08
N GLU A 630 -11.47 -30.19 -15.87
CA GLU A 630 -10.25 -30.95 -15.59
C GLU A 630 -9.04 -30.05 -15.83
N ILE A 631 -8.24 -29.80 -14.80
CA ILE A 631 -7.06 -28.93 -14.88
C ILE A 631 -5.76 -29.71 -14.93
N TRP A 632 -5.78 -30.98 -14.49
CA TRP A 632 -4.65 -31.91 -14.56
C TRP A 632 -5.11 -33.36 -14.38
N ASN A 633 -4.47 -34.32 -15.04
CA ASN A 633 -4.69 -35.75 -14.82
C ASN A 633 -3.39 -36.53 -14.95
N VAL A 634 -3.36 -37.72 -14.36
CA VAL A 634 -2.22 -38.63 -14.44
C VAL A 634 -2.66 -40.08 -14.38
N ALA A 635 -1.92 -40.96 -15.08
CA ALA A 635 -2.15 -42.39 -15.07
C ALA A 635 -1.86 -43.03 -13.70
N GLU A 636 -2.33 -44.27 -13.53
CA GLU A 636 -2.18 -45.02 -12.28
C GLU A 636 -0.72 -45.19 -11.83
N GLY A 637 -0.52 -45.21 -10.50
CA GLY A 637 0.78 -45.51 -9.87
C GLY A 637 1.83 -44.40 -9.98
N GLN A 638 1.44 -43.19 -10.36
CA GLN A 638 2.34 -42.03 -10.36
C GLN A 638 2.31 -41.24 -9.05
N TYR A 639 1.12 -41.09 -8.47
CA TYR A 639 0.87 -40.35 -7.23
C TYR A 639 -0.13 -41.11 -6.37
N TRP A 640 -0.11 -40.81 -5.06
CA TRP A 640 -0.99 -41.41 -4.06
C TRP A 640 -1.47 -40.30 -3.13
N ARG A 641 -2.78 -40.12 -3.04
CA ARG A 641 -3.39 -39.03 -2.27
C ARG A 641 -3.02 -39.08 -0.77
N ASP A 642 -2.99 -40.25 -0.17
CA ASP A 642 -2.67 -40.44 1.25
C ASP A 642 -1.18 -40.18 1.59
N HIS A 643 -0.34 -40.09 0.56
CA HIS A 643 1.06 -39.71 0.66
C HIS A 643 1.30 -38.21 0.44
N MET A 644 0.23 -37.42 0.27
CA MET A 644 0.31 -36.01 -0.11
C MET A 644 -0.44 -35.10 0.85
N GLN A 645 0.22 -34.03 1.29
CA GLN A 645 -0.40 -32.85 1.89
C GLN A 645 -0.31 -31.70 0.88
N ILE A 646 -1.42 -31.00 0.60
CA ILE A 646 -1.54 -30.05 -0.51
C ILE A 646 -1.63 -28.62 0.03
N SER A 647 -0.88 -27.70 -0.58
CA SER A 647 -1.05 -26.26 -0.34
C SER A 647 -1.22 -25.55 -1.68
N THR A 648 -1.81 -24.36 -1.64
CA THR A 648 -1.93 -23.46 -2.80
C THR A 648 -1.23 -22.13 -2.52
N GLY A 649 -0.84 -21.47 -3.60
CA GLY A 649 -0.25 -20.14 -3.60
C GLY A 649 0.50 -19.86 -4.90
N ASP A 650 0.74 -18.60 -5.22
CA ASP A 650 1.51 -18.16 -6.37
C ASP A 650 3.02 -18.34 -6.13
N TYR A 651 3.49 -19.59 -6.22
CA TYR A 651 4.88 -19.97 -5.92
C TYR A 651 5.87 -19.41 -6.93
N ASN A 652 5.45 -19.22 -8.18
CA ASN A 652 6.32 -18.68 -9.21
C ASN A 652 6.21 -17.14 -9.32
N GLY A 653 5.14 -16.55 -8.79
CA GLY A 653 4.82 -15.12 -8.68
C GLY A 653 4.05 -14.52 -9.87
N ASP A 654 3.54 -15.34 -10.81
CA ASP A 654 2.99 -14.85 -12.09
C ASP A 654 1.56 -14.29 -11.99
N GLY A 655 1.03 -14.18 -10.78
CA GLY A 655 -0.30 -13.69 -10.47
C GLY A 655 -1.37 -14.76 -10.62
N ARG A 656 -1.00 -16.04 -10.77
CA ARG A 656 -1.91 -17.19 -10.69
C ARG A 656 -1.48 -18.06 -9.52
N ASP A 657 -2.46 -18.59 -8.79
CA ASP A 657 -2.16 -19.57 -7.76
C ASP A 657 -1.73 -20.89 -8.41
N ASP A 658 -0.72 -21.51 -7.81
CA ASP A 658 -0.15 -22.80 -8.18
C ASP A 658 -0.58 -23.87 -7.16
N LEU A 659 -0.37 -25.15 -7.51
CA LEU A 659 -0.53 -26.26 -6.58
C LEU A 659 0.84 -26.70 -6.05
N GLY A 660 0.96 -26.84 -4.73
CA GLY A 660 2.14 -27.32 -4.03
C GLY A 660 1.81 -28.55 -3.19
N ALA A 661 2.78 -29.44 -3.00
CA ALA A 661 2.62 -30.60 -2.15
C ALA A 661 3.87 -30.97 -1.37
N PHE A 662 3.68 -31.42 -0.13
CA PHE A 662 4.65 -32.21 0.60
C PHE A 662 4.30 -33.69 0.45
N TYR A 663 5.24 -34.48 -0.06
CA TYR A 663 4.98 -35.85 -0.51
C TYR A 663 5.91 -36.86 0.18
N GLY A 664 5.34 -37.95 0.71
CA GLY A 664 6.06 -39.05 1.34
C GLY A 664 6.13 -40.31 0.46
N TYR A 665 7.27 -41.01 0.47
CA TYR A 665 7.43 -42.29 -0.21
C TYR A 665 7.56 -43.43 0.81
N ASP A 666 7.17 -44.65 0.41
CA ASP A 666 7.26 -45.86 1.26
C ASP A 666 8.68 -46.19 1.73
N ASN A 667 9.70 -45.76 0.98
CA ASN A 667 11.10 -45.93 1.35
C ASN A 667 11.58 -44.92 2.41
N GLY A 668 10.69 -44.05 2.91
CA GLY A 668 10.99 -43.00 3.88
C GLY A 668 11.50 -41.68 3.28
N THR A 669 11.67 -41.61 1.96
CA THR A 669 12.01 -40.35 1.28
C THR A 669 10.83 -39.39 1.36
N VAL A 670 11.11 -38.11 1.59
CA VAL A 670 10.11 -37.03 1.46
C VAL A 670 10.58 -36.02 0.42
N ARG A 671 9.63 -35.28 -0.17
CA ARG A 671 9.93 -34.21 -1.10
C ARG A 671 8.85 -33.14 -1.16
N THR A 672 9.18 -32.01 -1.76
CA THR A 672 8.19 -31.04 -2.22
C THR A 672 7.99 -31.12 -3.74
N ILE A 673 6.77 -30.84 -4.19
CA ILE A 673 6.34 -30.90 -5.60
C ILE A 673 5.50 -29.67 -5.90
N THR A 674 5.66 -29.08 -7.07
CA THR A 674 4.87 -27.94 -7.53
C THR A 674 4.28 -28.21 -8.92
N TRP A 675 3.03 -27.81 -9.14
CA TRP A 675 2.39 -27.73 -10.44
C TRP A 675 1.99 -26.26 -10.68
N THR A 676 2.76 -25.58 -11.52
CA THR A 676 2.48 -24.18 -11.83
C THR A 676 1.27 -24.05 -12.76
N ALA A 677 0.42 -23.06 -12.54
CA ALA A 677 -0.73 -22.79 -13.40
C ALA A 677 -0.33 -22.17 -14.74
N LYS A 678 -1.08 -22.50 -15.78
CA LYS A 678 -0.96 -21.91 -17.12
C LYS A 678 -2.00 -20.81 -17.29
N ALA A 679 -1.82 -20.00 -18.34
CA ALA A 679 -2.76 -18.93 -18.69
C ALA A 679 -4.18 -19.38 -19.07
N ASP A 680 -4.39 -20.68 -19.30
CA ASP A 680 -5.72 -21.25 -19.55
C ASP A 680 -6.36 -21.88 -18.30
N GLY A 681 -5.72 -21.75 -17.13
CA GLY A 681 -6.19 -22.34 -15.86
C GLY A 681 -5.82 -23.81 -15.66
N THR A 682 -5.17 -24.47 -16.64
CA THR A 682 -4.65 -25.83 -16.46
C THR A 682 -3.29 -25.83 -15.78
N LEU A 683 -2.86 -26.98 -15.25
CA LEU A 683 -1.56 -27.10 -14.59
C LEU A 683 -0.47 -27.63 -15.54
N ASN A 684 0.76 -27.18 -15.33
CA ASN A 684 1.96 -27.77 -15.95
C ASN A 684 2.29 -29.14 -15.34
N GLU A 685 3.20 -29.87 -15.98
CA GLU A 685 3.75 -31.10 -15.42
C GLU A 685 4.44 -30.84 -14.06
N PRO A 686 4.35 -31.78 -13.11
CA PRO A 686 4.90 -31.61 -11.77
C PRO A 686 6.41 -31.42 -11.78
N VAL A 687 6.85 -30.39 -11.06
CA VAL A 687 8.25 -30.11 -10.82
C VAL A 687 8.60 -30.58 -9.42
N LYS A 688 9.48 -31.58 -9.35
CA LYS A 688 10.07 -32.07 -8.10
C LYS A 688 11.14 -31.09 -7.64
N SER A 689 11.00 -30.61 -6.41
CA SER A 689 11.87 -29.58 -5.83
C SER A 689 12.78 -30.21 -4.75
N TRP A 690 12.81 -29.68 -3.53
CA TRP A 690 13.59 -30.25 -2.43
C TRP A 690 13.25 -31.72 -2.14
N THR A 691 14.25 -32.51 -1.75
CA THR A 691 14.11 -33.94 -1.43
C THR A 691 15.01 -34.29 -0.24
N ALA A 692 14.50 -35.10 0.69
CA ALA A 692 15.28 -35.70 1.77
C ALA A 692 15.09 -37.22 1.78
N GLU A 693 16.20 -37.96 1.65
CA GLU A 693 16.20 -39.42 1.68
C GLU A 693 16.10 -39.99 3.11
N THR A 694 16.56 -39.22 4.11
CA THR A 694 16.56 -39.61 5.53
C THR A 694 16.35 -38.37 6.41
N GLY A 695 16.10 -38.59 7.71
CA GLY A 695 15.96 -37.51 8.70
C GLY A 695 14.56 -36.90 8.80
N TRP A 696 13.63 -37.34 7.95
CA TRP A 696 12.23 -36.91 7.93
C TRP A 696 11.29 -38.11 8.01
N ALA A 697 10.13 -37.90 8.62
CA ALA A 697 9.02 -38.83 8.59
C ALA A 697 7.76 -38.08 8.16
N TYR A 698 7.12 -38.53 7.08
CA TYR A 698 5.93 -37.89 6.51
C TYR A 698 4.80 -37.71 7.55
N ASN A 699 4.56 -38.72 8.38
CA ASN A 699 3.51 -38.68 9.41
C ASN A 699 3.79 -37.75 10.60
N ARG A 700 4.96 -37.09 10.65
CA ARG A 700 5.33 -36.07 11.64
C ARG A 700 5.20 -34.65 11.11
N VAL A 701 4.84 -34.51 9.84
CA VAL A 701 4.65 -33.22 9.15
C VAL A 701 3.17 -32.85 9.23
N THR A 702 2.89 -31.62 9.62
CA THR A 702 1.60 -30.97 9.43
C THR A 702 1.83 -29.73 8.57
N LEU A 703 1.50 -29.81 7.29
CA LEU A 703 1.53 -28.67 6.38
C LEU A 703 0.56 -27.59 6.85
N PHE A 704 0.96 -26.33 6.74
CA PHE A 704 0.05 -25.22 7.01
C PHE A 704 -0.82 -24.95 5.80
N GLU A 705 -2.13 -25.01 6.03
CA GLU A 705 -3.19 -24.70 5.08
C GLU A 705 -4.04 -23.58 5.70
N ARG A 706 -4.89 -22.90 4.90
CA ARG A 706 -5.88 -21.95 5.43
C ARG A 706 -7.04 -22.64 6.15
N TYR A 707 -7.00 -23.96 6.31
CA TYR A 707 -8.05 -24.75 6.93
C TYR A 707 -7.50 -26.06 7.49
N SER A 708 -8.21 -26.65 8.44
CA SER A 708 -7.92 -28.02 8.88
C SER A 708 -8.66 -29.02 7.99
N SER A 709 -7.91 -29.81 7.22
CA SER A 709 -8.38 -30.92 6.39
C SER A 709 -8.96 -32.10 7.19
#